data_AF-A0A246JSM7-F1
#
_entry.id   AF-A0A246JSM7-F1
#
_cell.length_a   1.000
_cell.length_b   1.000
_cell.length_c   1.000
_cell.angle_alpha   90.00
_cell.angle_beta   90.00
_cell.angle_gamma   90.00
#
_symmetry.space_group_name_H-M   'P 1'
#
loop_
_entity.id
_entity.type
_entity.pdbx_description
1 polymer ?
#
loop_
_entity_poly.entity_id
_entity_poly.type
_entity_poly.pdbx_seq_one_letter_code
_entity_poly.pdbx_strand_id
1 'polypeptide(L)'
;MKFDVIGRINNMRLPDGKTAILYSVYEAVSNSIHAINDRFTEALAANKGKISVEIKADGNGDVESIAITDNGIGFTADNLKSFETSDSRFKYQRGGKGVGRFIWIKMFETIKVDSRIAKGAAAQRIRFKFAPEKPKSIANKLVSDVAGAETGTTITLSNLRPEQRGRLRAVSYLKDLALHFFPQFISGTLPEIDITYRGETSSLNDFIAEQVDEPVEQEIDVDFGEGPVSIHIAHLFVDASISAGLRNSYLLTAHGRLVGDPVSIERKYALKELPDGKAYVAVVRSEFLDERVDQERLGFKLTTEQRDLLEATILAATEEFLRDHIRTLRTRQKKTVEQLIAEHPQLATQFADLDEYVTGLSPGMDDEQIGQNLFVLLYRDEVDLRKRIEKIDQLASLEPEVRQEAEAILEEISNQEKHRLAELVVKRHQLLQMANVLLKYDDDEQKRYRYERVIHELICPMGEIYRSGDGARHNLWMIDDSLAAYDLFASDKTIKSLSQESESRKEPDLIFFNPLGFRREGTDDPVAIIEFKRPGDEKPSQDPIAQVLGYIDELRGAKVRDIDGGVVSDIGENTPFECVIVCELTGTARKQFERSIAQNPTPDGEGYYGWSSRHNARIRIISFKKMLRDAELRNQAFFDQLRLGSPSAAARKRAAKRREKLTTASAKTNGEN
;
A
#
# COMPACT_ATOMS: atom_id res chain seq x y z
N MET A 1 -54.39 -21.35 16.44
CA MET A 1 -53.99 -20.05 15.84
C MET A 1 -54.24 -20.10 14.33
N LYS A 2 -54.73 -19.02 13.71
CA LYS A 2 -54.80 -18.89 12.25
C LYS A 2 -53.50 -18.25 11.76
N PHE A 3 -52.96 -18.70 10.63
CA PHE A 3 -51.70 -18.18 10.06
C PHE A 3 -52.01 -17.00 9.13
N ASP A 4 -51.37 -15.85 9.37
CA ASP A 4 -51.48 -14.66 8.53
C ASP A 4 -50.22 -14.51 7.65
N VAL A 5 -50.38 -14.83 6.36
CA VAL A 5 -49.31 -14.77 5.36
C VAL A 5 -48.81 -13.33 5.18
N ILE A 6 -49.70 -12.34 5.16
CA ILE A 6 -49.34 -10.93 4.95
C ILE A 6 -48.60 -10.39 6.17
N GLY A 7 -49.10 -10.71 7.38
CA GLY A 7 -48.40 -10.40 8.62
C GLY A 7 -47.00 -11.03 8.69
N ARG A 8 -46.83 -12.28 8.24
CA ARG A 8 -45.52 -12.94 8.15
C ARG A 8 -44.58 -12.23 7.17
N ILE A 9 -45.05 -11.87 5.98
CA ILE A 9 -44.28 -11.12 4.97
C ILE A 9 -43.78 -9.79 5.55
N ASN A 10 -44.67 -9.03 6.21
CA ASN A 10 -44.32 -7.73 6.79
C ASN A 10 -43.33 -7.83 7.95
N ASN A 11 -43.33 -8.95 8.68
CA ASN A 11 -42.39 -9.21 9.77
C ASN A 11 -41.03 -9.74 9.29
N MET A 12 -40.95 -10.20 8.04
CA MET A 12 -39.69 -10.64 7.44
C MET A 12 -38.96 -9.44 6.83
N ARG A 13 -37.63 -9.39 7.00
CA ARG A 13 -36.76 -8.40 6.35
C ARG A 13 -36.49 -8.80 4.90
N LEU A 14 -37.54 -8.91 4.09
CA LEU A 14 -37.40 -9.24 2.67
C LEU A 14 -36.87 -8.03 1.90
N PRO A 15 -35.93 -8.20 0.95
CA PRO A 15 -35.40 -7.12 0.13
C PRO A 15 -36.48 -6.49 -0.77
N ASP A 16 -36.18 -5.33 -1.35
CA ASP A 16 -37.02 -4.60 -2.31
C ASP A 16 -36.30 -4.39 -3.66
N GLY A 17 -37.05 -4.01 -4.69
CA GLY A 17 -36.51 -3.61 -6.00
C GLY A 17 -35.65 -4.67 -6.69
N LYS A 18 -34.48 -4.28 -7.22
CA LYS A 18 -33.57 -5.17 -7.99
C LYS A 18 -33.19 -6.42 -7.19
N THR A 19 -32.81 -6.27 -5.91
CA THR A 19 -32.38 -7.38 -5.06
C THR A 19 -33.51 -8.38 -4.86
N ALA A 20 -34.74 -7.91 -4.66
CA ALA A 20 -35.90 -8.78 -4.53
C ALA A 20 -36.24 -9.57 -5.80
N ILE A 21 -36.01 -8.97 -6.98
CA ILE A 21 -36.14 -9.67 -8.26
C ILE A 21 -35.11 -10.80 -8.38
N LEU A 22 -33.84 -10.53 -8.04
CA LEU A 22 -32.79 -11.56 -8.03
C LEU A 22 -33.15 -12.72 -7.10
N TYR A 23 -33.56 -12.42 -5.87
CA TYR A 23 -33.98 -13.43 -4.89
C TYR A 23 -35.20 -14.23 -5.37
N SER A 24 -36.11 -13.60 -6.13
CA SER A 24 -37.24 -14.31 -6.73
C SER A 24 -36.77 -15.40 -7.70
N VAL A 25 -35.73 -15.11 -8.49
CA VAL A 25 -35.16 -16.10 -9.41
C VAL A 25 -34.33 -17.13 -8.67
N TYR A 26 -33.50 -16.73 -7.70
CA TYR A 26 -32.72 -17.67 -6.87
C TYR A 26 -33.62 -18.73 -6.25
N GLU A 27 -34.76 -18.31 -5.68
CA GLU A 27 -35.74 -19.21 -5.09
C GLU A 27 -36.39 -20.14 -6.12
N ALA A 28 -36.77 -19.61 -7.29
CA ALA A 28 -37.41 -20.41 -8.33
C ALA A 28 -36.45 -21.45 -8.92
N VAL A 29 -35.23 -21.02 -9.28
CA VAL A 29 -34.17 -21.89 -9.80
C VAL A 29 -33.77 -22.93 -8.75
N SER A 30 -33.65 -22.54 -7.49
CA SER A 30 -33.39 -23.51 -6.41
C SER A 30 -34.48 -24.58 -6.30
N ASN A 31 -35.76 -24.19 -6.42
CA ASN A 31 -36.86 -25.14 -6.39
C ASN A 31 -36.84 -26.07 -7.61
N SER A 32 -36.46 -25.54 -8.77
CA SER A 32 -36.20 -26.33 -9.99
C SER A 32 -35.06 -27.32 -9.80
N ILE A 33 -33.91 -26.91 -9.22
CA ILE A 33 -32.80 -27.82 -8.90
C ILE A 33 -33.27 -28.95 -7.99
N HIS A 34 -34.04 -28.66 -6.94
CA HIS A 34 -34.59 -29.71 -6.08
C HIS A 34 -35.49 -30.68 -6.85
N ALA A 35 -36.36 -30.19 -7.75
CA ALA A 35 -37.25 -31.02 -8.54
C ALA A 35 -36.50 -31.86 -9.60
N ILE A 36 -35.38 -31.34 -10.12
CA ILE A 36 -34.46 -32.06 -11.01
C ILE A 36 -33.74 -33.15 -10.24
N ASN A 37 -33.22 -32.86 -9.04
CA ASN A 37 -32.59 -33.85 -8.17
C ASN A 37 -33.57 -34.98 -7.80
N ASP A 38 -34.84 -34.65 -7.54
CA ASP A 38 -35.89 -35.64 -7.28
C ASP A 38 -36.18 -36.54 -8.50
N ARG A 39 -35.93 -36.06 -9.73
CA ARG A 39 -36.12 -36.83 -10.97
C ARG A 39 -34.89 -37.68 -11.34
N PHE A 40 -33.71 -37.08 -11.32
CA PHE A 40 -32.49 -37.67 -11.88
C PHE A 40 -31.49 -38.15 -10.83
N THR A 41 -31.71 -37.89 -9.54
CA THR A 41 -30.70 -37.93 -8.47
C THR A 41 -29.62 -36.85 -8.64
N GLU A 42 -28.97 -36.47 -7.54
CA GLU A 42 -27.97 -35.39 -7.51
C GLU A 42 -26.79 -35.66 -8.45
N ALA A 43 -26.32 -36.91 -8.51
CA ALA A 43 -25.19 -37.32 -9.36
C ALA A 43 -25.44 -37.15 -10.87
N LEU A 44 -26.69 -37.20 -11.33
CA LEU A 44 -27.03 -37.03 -12.75
C LEU A 44 -27.70 -35.69 -13.05
N ALA A 45 -28.11 -34.95 -12.02
CA ALA A 45 -28.83 -33.69 -12.17
C ALA A 45 -28.00 -32.62 -12.88
N ALA A 46 -26.70 -32.55 -12.62
CA ALA A 46 -25.81 -31.60 -13.29
C ALA A 46 -25.75 -31.82 -14.81
N ASN A 47 -25.78 -33.08 -15.26
CA ASN A 47 -25.64 -33.43 -16.67
C ASN A 47 -26.97 -33.56 -17.44
N LYS A 48 -28.08 -33.84 -16.75
CA LYS A 48 -29.41 -34.06 -17.37
C LYS A 48 -30.41 -32.96 -17.07
N GLY A 49 -30.20 -32.22 -15.99
CA GLY A 49 -31.08 -31.14 -15.58
C GLY A 49 -30.92 -29.94 -16.50
N LYS A 50 -32.05 -29.36 -16.88
CA LYS A 50 -32.11 -28.14 -17.67
C LYS A 50 -33.07 -27.17 -17.01
N ILE A 51 -32.62 -25.93 -16.85
CA ILE A 51 -33.40 -24.82 -16.34
C ILE A 51 -33.30 -23.68 -17.36
N SER A 52 -34.44 -23.16 -17.81
CA SER A 52 -34.52 -21.98 -18.66
C SER A 52 -35.17 -20.84 -17.89
N VAL A 53 -34.49 -19.71 -17.79
CA VAL A 53 -34.99 -18.47 -17.18
C VAL A 53 -35.25 -17.45 -18.28
N GLU A 54 -36.51 -17.18 -18.61
CA GLU A 54 -36.91 -16.15 -19.58
C GLU A 54 -37.36 -14.89 -18.84
N ILE A 55 -36.72 -13.75 -19.13
CA ILE A 55 -37.05 -12.45 -18.55
C ILE A 55 -37.54 -11.53 -19.66
N LYS A 56 -38.80 -11.11 -19.56
CA LYS A 56 -39.41 -10.11 -20.44
C LYS A 56 -39.40 -8.76 -19.73
N ALA A 57 -38.96 -7.74 -20.46
CA ALA A 57 -38.95 -6.37 -20.00
C ALA A 57 -39.96 -5.55 -20.80
N ASP A 58 -40.60 -4.60 -20.13
CA ASP A 58 -41.53 -3.66 -20.77
C ASP A 58 -40.78 -2.59 -21.60
N GLY A 59 -41.54 -1.67 -22.21
CA GLY A 59 -41.00 -0.56 -22.99
C GLY A 59 -40.12 0.42 -22.19
N ASN A 60 -40.22 0.42 -20.86
CA ASN A 60 -39.41 1.25 -19.95
C ASN A 60 -38.16 0.53 -19.44
N GLY A 61 -38.00 -0.76 -19.78
CA GLY A 61 -36.91 -1.63 -19.34
C GLY A 61 -37.09 -2.23 -17.94
N ASP A 62 -38.28 -2.11 -17.35
CA ASP A 62 -38.65 -2.79 -16.11
C ASP A 62 -39.08 -4.22 -16.41
N VAL A 63 -38.94 -5.11 -15.43
CA VAL A 63 -39.33 -6.52 -15.57
C VAL A 63 -40.85 -6.63 -15.67
N GLU A 64 -41.33 -7.11 -16.81
CA GLU A 64 -42.75 -7.40 -17.05
C GLU A 64 -43.10 -8.80 -16.52
N SER A 65 -42.27 -9.79 -16.86
CA SER A 65 -42.43 -11.16 -16.39
C SER A 65 -41.13 -11.95 -16.35
N ILE A 66 -41.09 -12.95 -15.47
CA ILE A 66 -40.02 -13.94 -15.36
C ILE A 66 -40.65 -15.32 -15.44
N ALA A 67 -40.24 -16.13 -16.40
CA ALA A 67 -40.62 -17.53 -16.51
C ALA A 67 -39.42 -18.43 -16.22
N ILE A 68 -39.54 -19.32 -15.24
CA ILE A 68 -38.53 -20.32 -14.91
C ILE A 68 -39.09 -21.68 -15.29
N THR A 69 -38.46 -22.35 -16.23
CA THR A 69 -38.87 -23.67 -16.72
C THR A 69 -37.81 -24.71 -16.41
N ASP A 70 -38.19 -25.81 -15.78
CA ASP A 70 -37.31 -26.95 -15.50
C ASP A 70 -37.83 -28.25 -16.11
N ASN A 71 -36.93 -29.22 -16.24
CA ASN A 71 -37.26 -30.59 -16.60
C ASN A 71 -37.29 -31.54 -15.38
N GLY A 72 -37.70 -31.05 -14.21
CA GLY A 72 -37.79 -31.84 -12.98
C GLY A 72 -38.98 -32.81 -12.94
N ILE A 73 -39.24 -33.38 -11.77
CA ILE A 73 -40.35 -34.34 -11.54
C ILE A 73 -41.75 -33.69 -11.59
N GLY A 74 -41.81 -32.35 -11.50
CA GLY A 74 -43.04 -31.58 -11.51
C GLY A 74 -43.78 -31.52 -10.17
N PHE A 75 -44.98 -30.96 -10.20
CA PHE A 75 -45.89 -30.82 -9.06
C PHE A 75 -46.66 -32.11 -8.77
N THR A 76 -45.93 -33.11 -8.25
CA THR A 76 -46.54 -34.31 -7.65
C THR A 76 -47.46 -33.94 -6.48
N ALA A 77 -48.26 -34.89 -6.00
CA ALA A 77 -49.14 -34.65 -4.84
C ALA A 77 -48.36 -34.10 -3.63
N ASP A 78 -47.17 -34.65 -3.35
CA ASP A 78 -46.32 -34.22 -2.24
C ASP A 78 -45.68 -32.85 -2.48
N ASN A 79 -45.15 -32.60 -3.69
CA ASN A 79 -44.60 -31.29 -4.04
C ASN A 79 -45.65 -30.20 -4.00
N LEU A 80 -46.88 -30.48 -4.46
CA LEU A 80 -48.00 -29.55 -4.39
C LEU A 80 -48.39 -29.24 -2.94
N LYS A 81 -48.47 -30.27 -2.08
CA LYS A 81 -48.75 -30.10 -0.65
C LYS A 81 -47.66 -29.28 0.05
N SER A 82 -46.39 -29.56 -0.23
CA SER A 82 -45.26 -28.80 0.33
C SER A 82 -45.27 -27.33 -0.12
N PHE A 83 -45.61 -27.09 -1.39
CA PHE A 83 -45.73 -25.75 -1.94
C PHE A 83 -46.88 -24.95 -1.32
N GLU A 84 -48.00 -25.60 -1.01
CA GLU A 84 -49.14 -24.97 -0.34
C GLU A 84 -48.89 -24.68 1.15
N THR A 85 -47.97 -25.42 1.80
CA THR A 85 -47.74 -25.38 3.25
C THR A 85 -46.64 -24.37 3.62
N SER A 86 -46.98 -23.26 4.28
CA SER A 86 -45.99 -22.35 4.87
C SER A 86 -45.04 -23.05 5.84
N ASP A 87 -43.77 -22.62 5.88
CA ASP A 87 -42.74 -23.16 6.79
C ASP A 87 -42.62 -24.70 6.69
N SER A 88 -42.84 -25.25 5.49
CA SER A 88 -42.79 -26.69 5.24
C SER A 88 -41.41 -27.25 5.61
N ARG A 89 -41.40 -28.30 6.43
CA ARG A 89 -40.18 -29.05 6.75
C ARG A 89 -39.81 -30.11 5.70
N PHE A 90 -40.61 -30.24 4.64
CA PHE A 90 -40.48 -31.31 3.65
C PHE A 90 -39.11 -31.33 2.96
N LYS A 91 -38.49 -30.16 2.77
CA LYS A 91 -37.15 -30.03 2.17
C LYS A 91 -36.12 -29.47 3.17
N TYR A 92 -36.37 -29.58 4.47
CA TYR A 92 -35.55 -28.94 5.51
C TYR A 92 -34.09 -29.41 5.48
N GLN A 93 -33.86 -30.72 5.32
CA GLN A 93 -32.52 -31.32 5.19
C GLN A 93 -31.77 -30.89 3.92
N ARG A 94 -32.46 -30.36 2.91
CA ARG A 94 -31.88 -29.77 1.70
C ARG A 94 -31.91 -28.24 1.75
N GLY A 95 -32.05 -27.68 2.95
CA GLY A 95 -32.12 -26.25 3.21
C GLY A 95 -33.36 -25.54 2.68
N GLY A 96 -34.42 -26.26 2.31
CA GLY A 96 -35.72 -25.72 1.92
C GLY A 96 -36.60 -25.46 3.14
N LYS A 97 -36.58 -24.22 3.64
CA LYS A 97 -37.26 -23.81 4.88
C LYS A 97 -38.70 -23.26 4.67
N GLY A 98 -39.16 -23.20 3.41
CA GLY A 98 -40.57 -22.93 3.08
C GLY A 98 -41.01 -21.46 3.09
N VAL A 99 -40.06 -20.51 3.13
CA VAL A 99 -40.33 -19.06 3.22
C VAL A 99 -39.93 -18.25 1.98
N GLY A 100 -39.09 -18.79 1.09
CA GLY A 100 -38.53 -18.02 -0.03
C GLY A 100 -39.56 -17.49 -1.02
N ARG A 101 -40.59 -18.29 -1.35
CA ARG A 101 -41.69 -17.90 -2.26
C ARG A 101 -42.53 -16.70 -1.78
N PHE A 102 -42.35 -16.26 -0.53
CA PHE A 102 -42.96 -15.02 -0.05
C PHE A 102 -42.43 -13.78 -0.78
N ILE A 103 -41.19 -13.82 -1.27
CA ILE A 103 -40.65 -12.75 -2.11
C ILE A 103 -41.46 -12.59 -3.41
N TRP A 104 -42.00 -13.68 -3.97
CA TRP A 104 -42.81 -13.62 -5.17
C TRP A 104 -44.12 -12.86 -4.94
N ILE A 105 -44.74 -13.03 -3.77
CA ILE A 105 -46.00 -12.36 -3.40
C ILE A 105 -45.76 -10.86 -3.20
N LYS A 106 -44.65 -10.52 -2.55
CA LYS A 106 -44.21 -9.14 -2.33
C LYS A 106 -43.95 -8.42 -3.66
N MET A 107 -43.42 -9.13 -4.66
CA MET A 107 -42.95 -8.51 -5.90
C MET A 107 -43.96 -8.54 -7.05
N PHE A 108 -44.75 -9.60 -7.19
CA PHE A 108 -45.59 -9.85 -8.36
C PHE A 108 -47.06 -10.01 -8.00
N GLU A 109 -47.96 -9.48 -8.83
CA GLU A 109 -49.41 -9.64 -8.65
C GLU A 109 -49.92 -11.01 -9.11
N THR A 110 -49.18 -11.65 -10.03
CA THR A 110 -49.61 -12.90 -10.64
C THR A 110 -48.47 -13.91 -10.66
N ILE A 111 -48.72 -15.04 -9.99
CA ILE A 111 -47.86 -16.21 -9.97
C ILE A 111 -48.64 -17.36 -10.61
N LYS A 112 -48.20 -17.84 -11.78
CA LYS A 112 -48.81 -18.98 -12.48
C LYS A 112 -47.86 -20.16 -12.45
N VAL A 113 -48.45 -21.35 -12.30
CA VAL A 113 -47.73 -22.62 -12.36
C VAL A 113 -48.33 -23.46 -13.47
N ASP A 114 -47.47 -24.04 -14.30
CA ASP A 114 -47.80 -25.02 -15.32
C ASP A 114 -46.82 -26.18 -15.22
N SER A 115 -47.29 -27.35 -14.81
CA SER A 115 -46.43 -28.49 -14.52
C SER A 115 -46.93 -29.75 -15.19
N ARG A 116 -46.00 -30.57 -15.68
CA ARG A 116 -46.25 -31.90 -16.24
C ARG A 116 -45.60 -32.95 -15.35
N ILE A 117 -46.39 -33.89 -14.87
CA ILE A 117 -45.93 -35.02 -14.06
C ILE A 117 -46.08 -36.32 -14.85
N ALA A 118 -45.14 -37.25 -14.68
CA ALA A 118 -45.17 -38.53 -15.39
C ALA A 118 -46.36 -39.39 -14.92
N LYS A 119 -47.05 -40.02 -15.87
CA LYS A 119 -48.16 -40.95 -15.63
C LYS A 119 -48.06 -42.11 -16.63
N GLY A 120 -47.14 -43.04 -16.38
CA GLY A 120 -46.83 -44.13 -17.31
C GLY A 120 -46.23 -43.60 -18.62
N ALA A 121 -46.85 -43.93 -19.76
CA ALA A 121 -46.44 -43.45 -21.09
C ALA A 121 -46.99 -42.05 -21.46
N ALA A 122 -47.85 -41.48 -20.61
CA ALA A 122 -48.42 -40.14 -20.78
C ALA A 122 -47.94 -39.23 -19.63
N ALA A 123 -48.35 -37.96 -19.68
CA ALA A 123 -48.13 -37.02 -18.59
C ALA A 123 -49.46 -36.40 -18.16
N GLN A 124 -49.56 -36.03 -16.89
CA GLN A 124 -50.66 -35.23 -16.39
C GLN A 124 -50.18 -33.78 -16.26
N ARG A 125 -50.91 -32.86 -16.88
CA ARG A 125 -50.64 -31.42 -16.80
C ARG A 125 -51.51 -30.80 -15.71
N ILE A 126 -50.87 -30.05 -14.82
CA ILE A 126 -51.49 -29.33 -13.71
C ILE A 126 -51.19 -27.85 -13.87
N ARG A 127 -52.23 -27.02 -13.92
CA ARG A 127 -52.12 -25.56 -14.02
C ARG A 127 -52.90 -24.87 -12.92
N PHE A 128 -52.33 -23.83 -12.32
CA PHE A 128 -53.04 -23.03 -11.31
C PHE A 128 -52.43 -21.63 -11.15
N LYS A 129 -53.19 -20.72 -10.55
CA LYS A 129 -52.67 -19.45 -10.02
C LYS A 129 -52.38 -19.63 -8.53
N PHE A 130 -51.17 -19.28 -8.11
CA PHE A 130 -50.82 -19.25 -6.69
C PHE A 130 -51.19 -17.89 -6.10
N ALA A 131 -52.06 -17.91 -5.09
CA ALA A 131 -52.64 -16.75 -4.41
C ALA A 131 -52.65 -16.98 -2.88
N PRO A 132 -51.47 -17.11 -2.24
CA PRO A 132 -51.31 -17.48 -0.84
C PRO A 132 -51.94 -16.51 0.16
N GLU A 133 -52.27 -15.28 -0.25
CA GLU A 133 -53.06 -14.34 0.52
C GLU A 133 -54.53 -14.78 0.71
N LYS A 134 -55.00 -15.79 -0.03
CA LYS A 134 -56.37 -16.32 0.03
C LYS A 134 -56.46 -17.59 0.88
N PRO A 135 -57.62 -17.87 1.51
CA PRO A 135 -57.83 -19.11 2.27
C PRO A 135 -57.61 -20.41 1.46
N LYS A 136 -57.87 -20.37 0.14
CA LYS A 136 -57.45 -21.40 -0.82
C LYS A 136 -56.33 -20.81 -1.68
N SER A 137 -55.09 -21.11 -1.34
CA SER A 137 -53.91 -20.52 -1.97
C SER A 137 -53.67 -21.03 -3.38
N ILE A 138 -54.21 -22.20 -3.74
CA ILE A 138 -54.25 -22.70 -5.12
C ILE A 138 -55.58 -22.31 -5.77
N ALA A 139 -55.56 -21.29 -6.62
CA ALA A 139 -56.72 -20.81 -7.36
C ALA A 139 -56.77 -21.34 -8.79
N ASN A 140 -57.98 -21.57 -9.32
CA ASN A 140 -58.22 -21.98 -10.72
C ASN A 140 -57.41 -23.22 -11.15
N LYS A 141 -57.31 -24.23 -10.27
CA LYS A 141 -56.58 -25.48 -10.57
C LYS A 141 -57.27 -26.23 -11.72
N LEU A 142 -56.53 -26.50 -12.79
CA LEU A 142 -56.93 -27.31 -13.92
C LEU A 142 -56.01 -28.51 -14.03
N VAL A 143 -56.59 -29.69 -14.25
CA VAL A 143 -55.86 -30.95 -14.44
C VAL A 143 -56.34 -31.58 -15.74
N SER A 144 -55.40 -31.97 -16.60
CA SER A 144 -55.69 -32.60 -17.89
C SER A 144 -54.61 -33.61 -18.25
N ASP A 145 -54.98 -34.74 -18.85
CA ASP A 145 -54.00 -35.67 -19.42
C ASP A 145 -53.43 -35.10 -20.74
N VAL A 146 -52.14 -35.28 -20.97
CA VAL A 146 -51.42 -34.82 -22.18
C VAL A 146 -50.54 -35.93 -22.73
N ALA A 147 -50.37 -35.94 -24.06
CA ALA A 147 -49.50 -36.89 -24.75
C ALA A 147 -48.02 -36.59 -24.49
N GLY A 148 -47.19 -37.64 -24.46
CA GLY A 148 -45.76 -37.57 -24.17
C GLY A 148 -45.44 -37.81 -22.69
N ALA A 149 -44.21 -38.26 -22.43
CA ALA A 149 -43.71 -38.59 -21.09
C ALA A 149 -42.82 -37.48 -20.49
N GLU A 150 -42.75 -36.32 -21.14
CA GLU A 150 -41.95 -35.19 -20.66
C GLU A 150 -42.53 -34.60 -19.38
N THR A 151 -41.67 -34.46 -18.37
CA THR A 151 -41.99 -33.83 -17.09
C THR A 151 -41.23 -32.53 -16.93
N GLY A 152 -41.78 -31.64 -16.11
CA GLY A 152 -41.18 -30.35 -15.85
C GLY A 152 -42.19 -29.37 -15.29
N THR A 153 -41.70 -28.18 -14.94
CA THR A 153 -42.53 -27.10 -14.41
C THR A 153 -42.11 -25.79 -15.00
N THR A 154 -43.09 -24.97 -15.39
CA THR A 154 -42.90 -23.55 -15.64
C THR A 154 -43.59 -22.74 -14.54
N ILE A 155 -42.83 -21.94 -13.82
CA ILE A 155 -43.33 -20.90 -12.92
C ILE A 155 -43.23 -19.57 -13.65
N THR A 156 -44.35 -18.86 -13.79
CA THR A 156 -44.38 -17.53 -14.40
C THR A 156 -44.77 -16.50 -13.35
N LEU A 157 -43.85 -15.59 -13.06
CA LEU A 157 -44.03 -14.40 -12.24
C LEU A 157 -44.33 -13.23 -13.18
N SER A 158 -45.46 -12.56 -13.02
CA SER A 158 -45.89 -11.48 -13.94
C SER A 158 -46.55 -10.35 -13.20
N ASN A 159 -46.55 -9.18 -13.84
CA ASN A 159 -47.09 -7.93 -13.32
C ASN A 159 -46.36 -7.54 -12.04
N LEU A 160 -45.18 -6.95 -12.20
CA LEU A 160 -44.46 -6.34 -11.09
C LEU A 160 -45.38 -5.31 -10.41
N ARG A 161 -45.47 -5.35 -9.08
CA ARG A 161 -46.35 -4.45 -8.35
C ARG A 161 -45.89 -2.98 -8.51
N PRO A 162 -46.80 -1.99 -8.59
CA PRO A 162 -46.45 -0.59 -8.87
C PRO A 162 -45.46 0.03 -7.88
N GLU A 163 -45.50 -0.38 -6.61
CA GLU A 163 -44.57 0.04 -5.55
C GLU A 163 -43.16 -0.53 -5.72
N GLN A 164 -43.00 -1.55 -6.57
CA GLN A 164 -41.73 -2.17 -6.88
C GLN A 164 -41.21 -1.64 -8.21
N ARG A 165 -39.94 -1.24 -8.25
CA ARG A 165 -39.22 -0.85 -9.47
C ARG A 165 -37.99 -1.73 -9.63
N GLY A 166 -37.66 -2.12 -10.85
CA GLY A 166 -36.64 -3.14 -11.03
C GLY A 166 -36.13 -3.28 -12.44
N ARG A 167 -35.52 -2.22 -12.97
CA ARG A 167 -34.74 -2.32 -14.20
C ARG A 167 -33.61 -3.33 -14.02
N LEU A 168 -33.55 -4.31 -14.92
CA LEU A 168 -32.43 -5.25 -15.02
C LEU A 168 -31.53 -4.87 -16.18
N ARG A 169 -30.21 -4.98 -15.98
CA ARG A 169 -29.22 -4.97 -17.06
C ARG A 169 -28.68 -6.40 -17.20
N ALA A 170 -28.73 -6.97 -18.41
CA ALA A 170 -28.37 -8.37 -18.69
C ALA A 170 -27.00 -8.79 -18.11
N VAL A 171 -25.95 -8.01 -18.37
CA VAL A 171 -24.59 -8.32 -17.90
C VAL A 171 -24.48 -8.29 -16.37
N SER A 172 -25.19 -7.39 -15.69
CA SER A 172 -25.18 -7.38 -14.21
C SER A 172 -25.85 -8.62 -13.64
N TYR A 173 -26.82 -9.18 -14.36
CA TYR A 173 -27.65 -10.27 -13.89
C TYR A 173 -26.92 -11.63 -13.92
N LEU A 174 -26.15 -11.91 -14.99
CA LEU A 174 -25.28 -13.10 -15.05
C LEU A 174 -24.26 -13.10 -13.90
N LYS A 175 -23.64 -11.96 -13.60
CA LYS A 175 -22.68 -11.84 -12.49
C LYS A 175 -23.30 -12.08 -11.11
N ASP A 176 -24.52 -11.56 -10.92
CA ASP A 176 -25.29 -11.75 -9.68
C ASP A 176 -25.66 -13.24 -9.50
N LEU A 177 -26.15 -13.89 -10.57
CA LEU A 177 -26.45 -15.33 -10.56
C LEU A 177 -25.20 -16.20 -10.41
N ALA A 178 -24.11 -15.83 -11.08
CA ALA A 178 -22.83 -16.53 -10.99
C ALA A 178 -22.36 -16.60 -9.55
N LEU A 179 -22.40 -15.48 -8.80
CA LEU A 179 -22.07 -15.47 -7.37
C LEU A 179 -22.98 -16.40 -6.56
N HIS A 180 -24.30 -16.37 -6.80
CA HIS A 180 -25.24 -17.16 -6.01
C HIS A 180 -25.09 -18.67 -6.23
N PHE A 181 -24.88 -19.07 -7.49
CA PHE A 181 -24.78 -20.46 -7.91
C PHE A 181 -23.35 -21.00 -7.98
N PHE A 182 -22.34 -20.15 -7.69
CA PHE A 182 -20.94 -20.52 -7.68
C PHE A 182 -20.65 -21.78 -6.86
N PRO A 183 -21.16 -21.93 -5.62
CA PRO A 183 -20.89 -23.14 -4.84
C PRO A 183 -21.42 -24.42 -5.48
N GLN A 184 -22.57 -24.35 -6.16
CA GLN A 184 -23.14 -25.50 -6.87
C GLN A 184 -22.37 -25.83 -8.15
N PHE A 185 -21.86 -24.79 -8.83
CA PHE A 185 -20.99 -24.96 -9.98
C PHE A 185 -19.70 -25.69 -9.58
N ILE A 186 -19.00 -25.20 -8.55
CA ILE A 186 -17.74 -25.78 -8.07
C ILE A 186 -17.92 -27.22 -7.55
N SER A 187 -19.03 -27.50 -6.85
CA SER A 187 -19.35 -28.86 -6.39
C SER A 187 -19.83 -29.80 -7.51
N GLY A 188 -19.96 -29.33 -8.75
CA GLY A 188 -20.46 -30.12 -9.87
C GLY A 188 -21.92 -30.53 -9.75
N THR A 189 -22.72 -29.79 -8.96
CA THR A 189 -24.15 -30.07 -8.71
C THR A 189 -25.10 -29.13 -9.45
N LEU A 190 -24.59 -28.10 -10.13
CA LEU A 190 -25.39 -27.14 -10.89
C LEU A 190 -25.87 -27.75 -12.21
N PRO A 191 -27.19 -27.83 -12.46
CA PRO A 191 -27.74 -28.18 -13.79
C PRO A 191 -27.36 -27.17 -14.88
N GLU A 192 -27.68 -27.47 -16.13
CA GLU A 192 -27.56 -26.51 -17.24
C GLU A 192 -28.61 -25.40 -17.05
N ILE A 193 -28.16 -24.15 -16.96
CA ILE A 193 -29.03 -22.98 -16.77
C ILE A 193 -28.85 -21.99 -17.91
N ASP A 194 -29.87 -21.89 -18.75
CA ASP A 194 -29.98 -20.89 -19.81
C ASP A 194 -30.80 -19.70 -19.37
N ILE A 195 -30.30 -18.49 -19.65
CA ILE A 195 -30.97 -17.24 -19.32
C ILE A 195 -31.26 -16.50 -20.62
N THR A 196 -32.54 -16.28 -20.89
CA THR A 196 -33.01 -15.51 -22.05
C THR A 196 -33.50 -14.15 -21.59
N TYR A 197 -32.81 -13.08 -22.01
CA TYR A 197 -33.20 -11.70 -21.74
C TYR A 197 -33.38 -10.94 -23.05
N ARG A 198 -34.60 -10.42 -23.29
CA ARG A 198 -34.95 -9.69 -24.53
C ARG A 198 -34.63 -10.45 -25.83
N GLY A 199 -34.72 -11.78 -25.80
CA GLY A 199 -34.49 -12.64 -26.96
C GLY A 199 -33.03 -13.08 -27.15
N GLU A 200 -32.10 -12.58 -26.34
CA GLU A 200 -30.72 -13.09 -26.29
C GLU A 200 -30.60 -14.14 -25.20
N THR A 201 -30.07 -15.31 -25.53
CA THR A 201 -29.86 -16.43 -24.60
C THR A 201 -28.38 -16.55 -24.25
N SER A 202 -28.09 -16.74 -22.97
CA SER A 202 -26.73 -16.99 -22.45
C SER A 202 -26.76 -18.13 -21.44
N SER A 203 -25.77 -19.01 -21.51
CA SER A 203 -25.55 -20.09 -20.55
C SER A 203 -24.83 -19.55 -19.31
N LEU A 204 -25.41 -19.75 -18.13
CA LEU A 204 -24.76 -19.39 -16.86
C LEU A 204 -23.54 -20.28 -16.62
N ASN A 205 -23.63 -21.56 -16.98
CA ASN A 205 -22.57 -22.53 -16.78
C ASN A 205 -21.34 -22.16 -17.61
N ASP A 206 -21.52 -21.82 -18.88
CA ASP A 206 -20.41 -21.41 -19.77
C ASP A 206 -19.82 -20.08 -19.32
N PHE A 207 -20.67 -19.12 -18.91
CA PHE A 207 -20.21 -17.85 -18.36
C PHE A 207 -19.28 -18.04 -17.15
N ILE A 208 -19.60 -18.96 -16.23
CA ILE A 208 -18.72 -19.27 -15.10
C ILE A 208 -17.47 -20.01 -15.60
N ALA A 209 -17.63 -21.07 -16.40
CA ALA A 209 -16.54 -21.94 -16.86
C ALA A 209 -15.43 -21.19 -17.61
N GLU A 210 -15.78 -20.17 -18.41
CA GLU A 210 -14.82 -19.35 -19.16
C GLU A 210 -13.97 -18.43 -18.27
N GLN A 211 -14.37 -18.22 -17.00
CA GLN A 211 -13.78 -17.24 -16.08
C GLN A 211 -13.19 -17.88 -14.82
N VAL A 212 -13.09 -19.20 -14.75
CA VAL A 212 -12.57 -19.92 -13.59
C VAL A 212 -11.51 -20.94 -14.00
N ASP A 213 -10.47 -21.07 -13.19
CA ASP A 213 -9.52 -22.18 -13.29
C ASP A 213 -10.09 -23.45 -12.61
N GLU A 214 -9.43 -24.58 -12.82
CA GLU A 214 -9.78 -25.85 -12.15
C GLU A 214 -9.57 -25.74 -10.63
N PRO A 215 -10.55 -26.16 -9.80
CA PRO A 215 -10.44 -26.06 -8.35
C PRO A 215 -9.46 -27.07 -7.76
N VAL A 216 -8.68 -26.60 -6.78
CA VAL A 216 -7.85 -27.45 -5.92
C VAL A 216 -8.63 -27.72 -4.63
N GLU A 217 -9.09 -28.96 -4.47
CA GLU A 217 -9.83 -29.40 -3.29
C GLU A 217 -8.86 -29.76 -2.15
N GLN A 218 -9.14 -29.25 -0.95
CA GLN A 218 -8.43 -29.56 0.28
C GLN A 218 -9.45 -29.98 1.35
N GLU A 219 -9.14 -31.04 2.08
CA GLU A 219 -9.95 -31.54 3.20
C GLU A 219 -9.15 -31.47 4.49
N ILE A 220 -9.74 -30.88 5.53
CA ILE A 220 -9.08 -30.61 6.81
C ILE A 220 -10.02 -31.02 7.93
N ASP A 221 -9.55 -31.89 8.82
CA ASP A 221 -10.28 -32.26 10.03
C ASP A 221 -10.03 -31.23 11.15
N VAL A 222 -11.12 -30.72 11.72
CA VAL A 222 -11.10 -29.71 12.79
C VAL A 222 -12.01 -30.16 13.92
N ASP A 223 -11.51 -30.11 15.16
CA ASP A 223 -12.34 -30.34 16.35
C ASP A 223 -12.87 -29.02 16.91
N PHE A 224 -14.18 -28.82 16.76
CA PHE A 224 -14.90 -27.64 17.27
C PHE A 224 -15.37 -27.79 18.73
N GLY A 225 -14.79 -28.73 19.48
CA GLY A 225 -15.17 -29.09 20.85
C GLY A 225 -16.30 -30.12 20.92
N GLU A 226 -16.69 -30.69 19.78
CA GLU A 226 -17.76 -31.67 19.64
C GLU A 226 -17.28 -32.95 18.92
N GLY A 227 -15.97 -33.08 18.71
CA GLY A 227 -15.34 -34.13 17.91
C GLY A 227 -14.84 -33.61 16.57
N PRO A 228 -13.98 -34.39 15.87
CA PRO A 228 -13.43 -33.98 14.58
C PRO A 228 -14.50 -33.93 13.51
N VAL A 229 -14.53 -32.84 12.75
CA VAL A 229 -15.39 -32.63 11.60
C VAL A 229 -14.55 -32.21 10.41
N SER A 230 -14.82 -32.80 9.25
CA SER A 230 -14.13 -32.49 8.01
C SER A 230 -14.67 -31.20 7.39
N ILE A 231 -13.75 -30.30 7.04
CA ILE A 231 -13.99 -29.08 6.28
C ILE A 231 -13.38 -29.26 4.92
N HIS A 232 -14.18 -29.07 3.87
CA HIS A 232 -13.69 -29.09 2.50
C HIS A 232 -13.59 -27.66 1.96
N ILE A 233 -12.45 -27.33 1.37
CA ILE A 233 -12.15 -26.03 0.80
C ILE A 233 -11.71 -26.22 -0.65
N ALA A 234 -12.46 -25.64 -1.58
CA ALA A 234 -12.09 -25.59 -2.98
C ALA A 234 -11.43 -24.24 -3.28
N HIS A 235 -10.13 -24.25 -3.56
CA HIS A 235 -9.33 -23.07 -3.88
C HIS A 235 -9.20 -22.91 -5.40
N LEU A 236 -9.40 -21.70 -5.91
CA LEU A 236 -9.22 -21.43 -7.34
C LEU A 236 -8.94 -19.95 -7.63
N PHE A 237 -8.42 -19.70 -8.84
CA PHE A 237 -8.38 -18.36 -9.41
C PHE A 237 -9.54 -18.15 -10.38
N VAL A 238 -10.03 -16.91 -10.41
CA VAL A 238 -11.13 -16.47 -11.28
C VAL A 238 -10.76 -15.17 -11.96
N ASP A 239 -11.40 -14.84 -13.08
CA ASP A 239 -11.31 -13.50 -13.66
C ASP A 239 -11.90 -12.48 -12.66
N ALA A 240 -11.17 -11.41 -12.34
CA ALA A 240 -11.62 -10.39 -11.39
C ALA A 240 -12.94 -9.69 -11.80
N SER A 241 -13.36 -9.84 -13.06
CA SER A 241 -14.58 -9.30 -13.61
C SER A 241 -15.81 -10.20 -13.43
N ILE A 242 -15.67 -11.47 -13.02
CA ILE A 242 -16.78 -12.43 -12.90
C ILE A 242 -17.90 -11.94 -11.97
N SER A 243 -17.53 -11.48 -10.78
CA SER A 243 -18.43 -10.86 -9.81
C SER A 243 -17.62 -10.20 -8.71
N ALA A 244 -18.10 -9.06 -8.21
CA ALA A 244 -17.43 -8.35 -7.12
C ALA A 244 -17.34 -9.21 -5.84
N GLY A 245 -18.31 -10.09 -5.58
CA GLY A 245 -18.31 -10.97 -4.42
C GLY A 245 -17.34 -12.13 -4.49
N LEU A 246 -16.94 -12.55 -5.70
CA LEU A 246 -15.97 -13.64 -5.92
C LEU A 246 -14.52 -13.13 -5.96
N ARG A 247 -14.32 -11.81 -5.94
CA ARG A 247 -12.98 -11.23 -6.05
C ARG A 247 -12.26 -11.26 -4.70
N ASN A 248 -11.19 -12.05 -4.60
CA ASN A 248 -10.26 -12.06 -3.48
C ASN A 248 -10.97 -12.33 -2.14
N SER A 249 -11.79 -13.39 -2.11
CA SER A 249 -12.69 -13.70 -1.00
C SER A 249 -12.77 -15.20 -0.71
N TYR A 250 -13.27 -15.57 0.46
CA TYR A 250 -13.77 -16.92 0.70
C TYR A 250 -15.28 -16.90 0.96
N LEU A 251 -15.95 -17.96 0.54
CA LEU A 251 -17.39 -18.16 0.61
C LEU A 251 -17.66 -19.26 1.62
N LEU A 252 -18.45 -18.95 2.64
CA LEU A 252 -19.00 -19.97 3.53
C LEU A 252 -20.31 -20.49 2.96
N THR A 253 -20.46 -21.80 2.92
CA THR A 253 -21.61 -22.43 2.30
C THR A 253 -22.34 -23.37 3.25
N ALA A 254 -23.65 -23.51 3.03
CA ALA A 254 -24.48 -24.50 3.69
C ALA A 254 -25.50 -25.08 2.70
N HIS A 255 -25.62 -26.40 2.67
CA HIS A 255 -26.46 -27.15 1.75
C HIS A 255 -26.24 -26.68 0.29
N GLY A 256 -24.97 -26.55 -0.10
CA GLY A 256 -24.56 -26.17 -1.45
C GLY A 256 -24.84 -24.71 -1.84
N ARG A 257 -25.11 -23.79 -0.91
CA ARG A 257 -25.32 -22.36 -1.23
C ARG A 257 -24.55 -21.43 -0.32
N LEU A 258 -24.25 -20.24 -0.84
CA LEU A 258 -23.65 -19.15 -0.08
C LEU A 258 -24.52 -18.77 1.12
N VAL A 259 -23.86 -18.52 2.26
CA VAL A 259 -24.45 -18.02 3.51
C VAL A 259 -23.79 -16.69 3.85
N GLY A 260 -24.60 -15.66 4.08
CA GLY A 260 -24.09 -14.31 4.31
C GLY A 260 -23.37 -13.72 3.10
N ASP A 261 -22.48 -12.78 3.36
CA ASP A 261 -21.64 -12.14 2.35
C ASP A 261 -20.27 -12.84 2.23
N PRO A 262 -19.64 -12.87 1.05
CA PRO A 262 -18.27 -13.34 0.89
C PRO A 262 -17.30 -12.53 1.76
N VAL A 263 -16.33 -13.20 2.38
CA VAL A 263 -15.34 -12.54 3.26
C VAL A 263 -14.10 -12.19 2.45
N SER A 264 -13.82 -10.89 2.32
CA SER A 264 -12.67 -10.42 1.56
C SER A 264 -11.35 -10.59 2.33
N ILE A 265 -10.37 -11.16 1.65
CA ILE A 265 -8.98 -11.31 2.13
C ILE A 265 -7.99 -10.52 1.27
N GLU A 266 -8.49 -9.66 0.38
CA GLU A 266 -7.71 -8.88 -0.59
C GLU A 266 -6.55 -8.12 0.07
N ARG A 267 -6.85 -7.41 1.17
CA ARG A 267 -5.85 -6.62 1.90
C ARG A 267 -4.86 -7.50 2.65
N LYS A 268 -5.30 -8.63 3.20
CA LYS A 268 -4.47 -9.50 4.04
C LYS A 268 -3.30 -10.11 3.26
N TYR A 269 -3.53 -10.44 1.99
CA TYR A 269 -2.55 -11.09 1.12
C TYR A 269 -2.19 -10.26 -0.14
N ALA A 270 -2.45 -8.95 -0.12
CA ALA A 270 -2.20 -8.03 -1.24
C ALA A 270 -2.66 -8.58 -2.61
N LEU A 271 -3.85 -9.19 -2.67
CA LEU A 271 -4.30 -9.98 -3.84
C LEU A 271 -4.68 -9.13 -5.06
N LYS A 272 -4.67 -7.80 -4.94
CA LYS A 272 -4.71 -6.90 -6.10
C LYS A 272 -3.48 -7.03 -7.00
N GLU A 273 -2.39 -7.55 -6.47
CA GLU A 273 -1.13 -7.73 -7.19
C GLU A 273 -1.04 -9.08 -7.90
N LEU A 274 -2.08 -9.92 -7.82
CA LEU A 274 -2.12 -11.17 -8.58
C LEU A 274 -1.99 -10.88 -10.09
N PRO A 275 -1.22 -11.70 -10.82
CA PRO A 275 -0.98 -11.49 -12.25
C PRO A 275 -2.26 -11.73 -13.09
N ASP A 276 -2.21 -11.29 -14.34
CA ASP A 276 -3.18 -11.63 -15.40
C ASP A 276 -4.64 -11.25 -15.11
N GLY A 277 -4.87 -10.26 -14.23
CA GLY A 277 -6.24 -9.84 -13.88
C GLY A 277 -7.02 -10.90 -13.11
N LYS A 278 -6.33 -11.91 -12.56
CA LYS A 278 -6.92 -12.96 -11.76
C LYS A 278 -7.22 -12.47 -10.34
N ALA A 279 -8.21 -13.11 -9.73
CA ALA A 279 -8.58 -12.96 -8.34
C ALA A 279 -8.67 -14.34 -7.70
N TYR A 280 -8.41 -14.41 -6.40
CA TYR A 280 -8.54 -15.65 -5.65
C TYR A 280 -9.96 -15.81 -5.10
N VAL A 281 -10.47 -17.05 -5.11
CA VAL A 281 -11.67 -17.42 -4.36
C VAL A 281 -11.51 -18.79 -3.69
N ALA A 282 -12.06 -18.92 -2.49
CA ALA A 282 -12.22 -20.22 -1.81
C ALA A 282 -13.70 -20.51 -1.52
N VAL A 283 -14.14 -21.74 -1.78
CA VAL A 283 -15.49 -22.20 -1.42
C VAL A 283 -15.38 -23.21 -0.28
N VAL A 284 -15.96 -22.88 0.88
CA VAL A 284 -15.88 -23.67 2.11
C VAL A 284 -17.21 -24.38 2.38
N ARG A 285 -17.16 -25.70 2.56
CA ARG A 285 -18.31 -26.56 2.85
C ARG A 285 -17.99 -27.56 3.97
N SER A 286 -18.98 -27.86 4.80
CA SER A 286 -18.86 -28.86 5.87
C SER A 286 -20.25 -29.22 6.40
N GLU A 287 -20.45 -30.47 6.84
CA GLU A 287 -21.67 -30.88 7.55
C GLU A 287 -21.90 -30.05 8.83
N PHE A 288 -20.82 -29.63 9.50
CA PHE A 288 -20.90 -28.76 10.69
C PHE A 288 -21.59 -27.41 10.40
N LEU A 289 -21.32 -26.84 9.22
CA LEU A 289 -21.91 -25.58 8.77
C LEU A 289 -23.37 -25.76 8.37
N ASP A 290 -23.69 -26.87 7.70
CA ASP A 290 -25.04 -27.25 7.28
C ASP A 290 -26.02 -27.28 8.47
N GLU A 291 -25.62 -27.83 9.61
CA GLU A 291 -26.45 -27.92 10.80
C GLU A 291 -26.68 -26.58 11.51
N ARG A 292 -25.78 -25.61 11.31
CA ARG A 292 -25.72 -24.36 12.11
C ARG A 292 -26.15 -23.12 11.35
N VAL A 293 -26.57 -23.24 10.09
CA VAL A 293 -27.08 -22.10 9.30
C VAL A 293 -28.44 -21.59 9.79
N ASP A 294 -28.60 -20.27 9.91
CA ASP A 294 -29.87 -19.63 10.29
C ASP A 294 -30.97 -19.76 9.21
N GLN A 295 -32.21 -19.35 9.52
CA GLN A 295 -33.34 -19.54 8.60
C GLN A 295 -33.26 -18.65 7.36
N GLU A 296 -32.73 -17.45 7.53
CA GLU A 296 -32.58 -16.42 6.52
C GLU A 296 -31.33 -16.61 5.63
N ARG A 297 -30.45 -17.56 5.98
CA ARG A 297 -29.11 -17.77 5.39
C ARG A 297 -28.22 -16.53 5.45
N LEU A 298 -28.33 -15.77 6.54
CA LEU A 298 -27.53 -14.57 6.77
C LEU A 298 -26.27 -14.88 7.59
N GLY A 299 -26.25 -16.00 8.32
CA GLY A 299 -25.07 -16.42 9.06
C GLY A 299 -25.21 -17.80 9.70
N PHE A 300 -24.22 -18.12 10.53
CA PHE A 300 -24.12 -19.38 11.28
C PHE A 300 -24.24 -19.14 12.78
N LYS A 301 -24.87 -20.10 13.47
CA LYS A 301 -24.98 -20.13 14.93
C LYS A 301 -23.74 -20.78 15.55
N LEU A 302 -22.62 -20.06 15.51
CA LEU A 302 -21.32 -20.49 16.06
C LEU A 302 -20.96 -19.69 17.32
N THR A 303 -20.26 -20.31 18.27
CA THR A 303 -19.59 -19.58 19.36
C THR A 303 -18.44 -18.72 18.81
N THR A 304 -17.89 -17.79 19.60
CA THR A 304 -16.74 -16.99 19.17
C THR A 304 -15.52 -17.88 18.88
N GLU A 305 -15.20 -18.80 19.80
CA GLU A 305 -14.09 -19.74 19.66
C GLU A 305 -14.21 -20.60 18.38
N GLN A 306 -15.40 -21.11 18.08
CA GLN A 306 -15.65 -21.88 16.86
C GLN A 306 -15.46 -21.05 15.58
N ARG A 307 -15.86 -19.76 15.60
CA ARG A 307 -15.65 -18.87 14.45
C ARG A 307 -14.17 -18.57 14.24
N ASP A 308 -13.46 -18.24 15.31
CA ASP A 308 -12.03 -17.91 15.25
C ASP A 308 -11.22 -19.12 14.76
N LEU A 309 -11.57 -20.33 15.23
CA LEU A 309 -10.95 -21.57 14.78
C LEU A 309 -11.25 -21.88 13.30
N LEU A 310 -12.50 -21.70 12.86
CA LEU A 310 -12.89 -21.87 11.46
C LEU A 310 -12.13 -20.89 10.56
N GLU A 311 -12.08 -19.62 10.94
CA GLU A 311 -11.38 -18.58 10.20
C GLU A 311 -9.87 -18.87 10.13
N ALA A 312 -9.24 -19.22 11.27
CA ALA A 312 -7.83 -19.59 11.30
C ALA A 312 -7.51 -20.77 10.38
N THR A 313 -8.39 -21.79 10.36
CA THR A 313 -8.24 -22.97 9.48
C THR A 313 -8.30 -22.57 8.01
N ILE A 314 -9.30 -21.78 7.61
CA ILE A 314 -9.46 -21.32 6.21
C ILE A 314 -8.27 -20.48 5.77
N LEU A 315 -7.80 -19.58 6.64
CA LEU A 315 -6.66 -18.72 6.34
C LEU A 315 -5.35 -19.49 6.22
N ALA A 316 -5.11 -20.49 7.08
CA ALA A 316 -3.93 -21.36 6.96
C ALA A 316 -3.92 -22.14 5.64
N ALA A 317 -5.06 -22.72 5.25
CA ALA A 317 -5.22 -23.40 3.95
C ALA A 317 -5.01 -22.43 2.77
N THR A 318 -5.54 -21.20 2.91
CA THR A 318 -5.37 -20.15 1.90
C THR A 318 -3.91 -19.72 1.75
N GLU A 319 -3.15 -19.61 2.84
CA GLU A 319 -1.71 -19.31 2.81
C GLU A 319 -0.91 -20.41 2.14
N GLU A 320 -1.29 -21.66 2.36
CA GLU A 320 -0.69 -22.79 1.67
C GLU A 320 -0.93 -22.75 0.16
N PHE A 321 -2.18 -22.48 -0.26
CA PHE A 321 -2.51 -22.35 -1.68
C PHE A 321 -1.80 -21.14 -2.34
N LEU A 322 -1.70 -20.02 -1.63
CA LEU A 322 -1.08 -18.77 -2.13
C LEU A 322 0.43 -18.68 -1.88
N ARG A 323 1.11 -19.79 -1.55
CA ARG A 323 2.51 -19.81 -1.11
C ARG A 323 3.46 -19.08 -2.06
N ASP A 324 3.31 -19.26 -3.37
CA ASP A 324 4.19 -18.63 -4.36
C ASP A 324 3.98 -17.11 -4.46
N HIS A 325 2.73 -16.66 -4.38
CA HIS A 325 2.39 -15.24 -4.32
C HIS A 325 2.94 -14.60 -3.04
N ILE A 326 2.69 -15.24 -1.89
CA ILE A 326 3.19 -14.78 -0.59
C ILE A 326 4.71 -14.73 -0.57
N ARG A 327 5.41 -15.72 -1.14
CA ARG A 327 6.88 -15.71 -1.25
C ARG A 327 7.41 -14.49 -2.02
N THR A 328 6.71 -14.08 -3.06
CA THR A 328 7.04 -12.88 -3.84
C THR A 328 6.87 -11.62 -2.98
N LEU A 329 5.76 -11.53 -2.24
CA LEU A 329 5.52 -10.44 -1.29
C LEU A 329 6.62 -10.39 -0.21
N ARG A 330 6.95 -11.53 0.41
CA ARG A 330 8.00 -11.62 1.44
C ARG A 330 9.35 -11.14 0.93
N THR A 331 9.70 -11.48 -0.31
CA THR A 331 10.95 -11.02 -0.94
C THR A 331 10.98 -9.49 -1.09
N ARG A 332 9.85 -8.88 -1.47
CA ARG A 332 9.70 -7.42 -1.52
C ARG A 332 9.81 -6.81 -0.12
N GLN A 333 9.07 -7.32 0.85
CA GLN A 333 9.07 -6.83 2.23
C GLN A 333 10.47 -6.89 2.84
N LYS A 334 11.21 -7.99 2.65
CA LYS A 334 12.61 -8.12 3.08
C LYS A 334 13.47 -7.01 2.49
N LYS A 335 13.37 -6.77 1.18
CA LYS A 335 14.12 -5.71 0.51
C LYS A 335 13.76 -4.31 1.04
N THR A 336 12.49 -4.07 1.35
CA THR A 336 12.05 -2.81 1.96
C THR A 336 12.67 -2.62 3.34
N VAL A 337 12.64 -3.65 4.20
CA VAL A 337 13.29 -3.61 5.51
C VAL A 337 14.80 -3.41 5.39
N GLU A 338 15.48 -4.13 4.49
CA GLU A 338 16.92 -3.94 4.21
C GLU A 338 17.25 -2.50 3.78
N GLN A 339 16.41 -1.89 2.94
CA GLN A 339 16.57 -0.50 2.53
C GLN A 339 16.37 0.47 3.71
N LEU A 340 15.35 0.25 4.52
CA LEU A 340 15.09 1.06 5.71
C LEU A 340 16.26 1.00 6.71
N ILE A 341 16.83 -0.18 6.95
CA ILE A 341 18.02 -0.34 7.79
C ILE A 341 19.23 0.40 7.20
N ALA A 342 19.42 0.32 5.88
CA ALA A 342 20.53 1.00 5.22
C ALA A 342 20.42 2.53 5.33
N GLU A 343 19.20 3.07 5.35
CA GLU A 343 18.92 4.51 5.52
C GLU A 343 18.90 4.95 6.99
N HIS A 344 18.44 4.07 7.88
CA HIS A 344 18.29 4.28 9.32
C HIS A 344 18.86 3.08 10.09
N PRO A 345 20.19 3.01 10.30
CA PRO A 345 20.85 1.87 10.95
C PRO A 345 20.36 1.53 12.35
N GLN A 346 19.70 2.47 13.04
CA GLN A 346 19.07 2.26 14.34
C GLN A 346 17.94 1.23 14.29
N LEU A 347 17.24 1.10 13.16
CA LEU A 347 16.11 0.16 13.04
C LEU A 347 16.53 -1.30 13.13
N ALA A 348 17.82 -1.61 12.93
CA ALA A 348 18.35 -2.97 13.06
C ALA A 348 18.27 -3.51 14.49
N THR A 349 18.12 -2.67 15.51
CA THR A 349 18.01 -3.12 16.90
C THR A 349 16.65 -3.73 17.23
N GLN A 350 15.65 -3.56 16.34
CA GLN A 350 14.25 -3.91 16.57
C GLN A 350 13.94 -5.39 16.37
N PHE A 351 14.91 -6.16 15.87
CA PHE A 351 14.79 -7.60 15.67
C PHE A 351 16.17 -8.26 15.71
N ALA A 352 16.22 -9.47 16.24
CA ALA A 352 17.46 -10.27 16.23
C ALA A 352 17.72 -10.91 14.87
N ASP A 353 16.64 -11.34 14.19
CA ASP A 353 16.70 -12.00 12.89
C ASP A 353 15.75 -11.32 11.91
N LEU A 354 16.29 -10.94 10.75
CA LEU A 354 15.56 -10.24 9.69
C LEU A 354 14.50 -11.14 9.04
N ASP A 355 14.80 -12.41 8.82
CA ASP A 355 13.89 -13.34 8.14
C ASP A 355 12.72 -13.72 9.05
N GLU A 356 12.96 -13.88 10.35
CA GLU A 356 11.91 -14.05 11.36
C GLU A 356 11.00 -12.83 11.43
N TYR A 357 11.56 -11.61 11.52
CA TYR A 357 10.80 -10.37 11.53
C TYR A 357 9.91 -10.25 10.27
N VAL A 358 10.49 -10.46 9.08
CA VAL A 358 9.76 -10.39 7.81
C VAL A 358 8.65 -11.44 7.73
N THR A 359 8.88 -12.64 8.28
CA THR A 359 7.87 -13.71 8.33
C THR A 359 6.70 -13.32 9.25
N GLY A 360 6.98 -12.61 10.35
CA GLY A 360 5.97 -12.10 11.27
C GLY A 360 5.15 -10.91 10.74
N LEU A 361 5.60 -10.22 9.69
CA LEU A 361 4.83 -9.15 9.06
C LEU A 361 3.53 -9.70 8.46
N SER A 362 2.49 -8.87 8.35
CA SER A 362 1.34 -9.24 7.53
C SER A 362 1.73 -9.18 6.04
N PRO A 363 1.43 -10.19 5.20
CA PRO A 363 1.77 -10.17 3.77
C PRO A 363 1.20 -8.95 3.03
N GLY A 364 0.09 -8.41 3.53
CA GLY A 364 -0.59 -7.24 2.99
C GLY A 364 0.08 -5.89 3.27
N MET A 365 1.10 -5.85 4.13
CA MET A 365 1.76 -4.58 4.49
C MET A 365 2.55 -4.01 3.32
N ASP A 366 2.29 -2.75 3.00
CA ASP A 366 3.06 -1.97 2.04
C ASP A 366 4.32 -1.35 2.66
N ASP A 367 5.14 -0.70 1.83
CA ASP A 367 6.44 -0.16 2.25
C ASP A 367 6.32 0.90 3.36
N GLU A 368 5.27 1.74 3.30
CA GLU A 368 5.02 2.78 4.30
C GLU A 368 4.61 2.16 5.64
N GLN A 369 3.71 1.18 5.62
CA GLN A 369 3.24 0.48 6.82
C GLN A 369 4.37 -0.28 7.51
N ILE A 370 5.28 -0.88 6.75
CA ILE A 370 6.49 -1.53 7.29
C ILE A 370 7.38 -0.50 7.99
N GLY A 371 7.63 0.64 7.34
CA GLY A 371 8.37 1.74 7.94
C GLY A 371 7.74 2.25 9.23
N GLN A 372 6.43 2.54 9.20
CA GLN A 372 5.67 2.99 10.37
C GLN A 372 5.79 1.98 11.53
N ASN A 373 5.66 0.68 11.26
CA ASN A 373 5.80 -0.35 12.28
C ASN A 373 7.18 -0.32 12.95
N LEU A 374 8.26 -0.29 12.17
CA LEU A 374 9.63 -0.24 12.69
C LEU A 374 9.90 1.02 13.51
N PHE A 375 9.46 2.20 13.06
CA PHE A 375 9.64 3.44 13.82
C PHE A 375 8.79 3.49 15.10
N VAL A 376 7.60 2.89 15.09
CA VAL A 376 6.76 2.75 16.30
C VAL A 376 7.42 1.82 17.31
N LEU A 377 8.02 0.71 16.88
CA LEU A 377 8.80 -0.17 17.75
C LEU A 377 9.99 0.58 18.35
N LEU A 378 10.78 1.27 17.52
CA LEU A 378 11.94 2.03 17.98
C LEU A 378 11.55 3.09 19.03
N TYR A 379 10.46 3.83 18.78
CA TYR A 379 9.97 4.82 19.72
C TYR A 379 9.51 4.20 21.06
N ARG A 380 8.89 3.01 21.03
CA ARG A 380 8.50 2.30 22.26
C ARG A 380 9.72 1.90 23.07
N ASP A 381 10.75 1.36 22.43
CA ASP A 381 12.02 1.02 23.08
C ASP A 381 12.67 2.25 23.72
N GLU A 382 12.73 3.39 23.02
CA GLU A 382 13.27 4.63 23.57
C GLU A 382 12.49 5.15 24.79
N VAL A 383 11.16 5.03 24.76
CA VAL A 383 10.29 5.42 25.88
C VAL A 383 10.53 4.49 27.08
N ASP A 384 10.63 3.19 26.87
CA ASP A 384 10.84 2.23 27.94
C ASP A 384 12.25 2.33 28.55
N LEU A 385 13.28 2.60 27.73
CA LEU A 385 14.62 2.94 28.19
C LEU A 385 14.61 4.18 29.09
N ARG A 386 13.88 5.24 28.69
CA ARG A 386 13.76 6.47 29.51
C ARG A 386 13.13 6.19 30.87
N LYS A 387 12.05 5.39 30.93
CA LYS A 387 11.42 5.01 32.20
C LYS A 387 12.38 4.21 33.09
N ARG A 388 13.18 3.31 32.51
CA ARG A 388 14.20 2.55 33.25
C ARG A 388 15.27 3.48 33.83
N ILE A 389 15.72 4.48 33.08
CA ILE A 389 16.66 5.51 33.57
C ILE A 389 16.05 6.30 34.73
N GLU A 390 14.82 6.82 34.58
CA GLU A 390 14.13 7.56 35.64
C GLU A 390 13.95 6.72 36.92
N LYS A 391 13.67 5.43 36.77
CA LYS A 391 13.54 4.51 37.90
C LYS A 391 14.87 4.34 38.66
N ILE A 392 15.99 4.27 37.95
CA ILE A 392 17.32 4.17 38.58
C ILE A 392 17.69 5.50 39.26
N ASP A 393 17.39 6.64 38.63
CA ASP A 393 17.67 7.97 39.18
C ASP A 393 16.94 8.23 40.52
N GLN A 394 15.78 7.61 40.72
CA GLN A 394 14.99 7.71 41.97
C GLN A 394 15.53 6.84 43.13
N LEU A 395 16.53 5.99 42.90
CA LEU A 395 17.08 5.10 43.93
C LEU A 395 18.16 5.79 44.75
N ALA A 396 18.03 5.73 46.08
CA ALA A 396 18.97 6.35 47.02
C ALA A 396 20.30 5.59 47.17
N SER A 397 20.36 4.31 46.77
CA SER A 397 21.57 3.48 46.81
C SER A 397 21.60 2.45 45.68
N LEU A 398 22.77 2.24 45.09
CA LEU A 398 23.02 1.25 44.04
C LEU A 398 23.38 -0.11 44.68
N GLU A 399 22.37 -0.89 45.03
CA GLU A 399 22.53 -2.32 45.34
C GLU A 399 23.14 -3.07 44.14
N PRO A 400 23.80 -4.24 44.33
CA PRO A 400 24.49 -4.97 43.26
C PRO A 400 23.61 -5.27 42.03
N GLU A 401 22.33 -5.58 42.24
CA GLU A 401 21.35 -5.86 41.19
C GLU A 401 21.01 -4.60 40.37
N VAL A 402 20.83 -3.46 41.05
CA VAL A 402 20.59 -2.16 40.42
C VAL A 402 21.81 -1.71 39.61
N ARG A 403 23.01 -2.01 40.10
CA ARG A 403 24.25 -1.73 39.37
C ARG A 403 24.35 -2.53 38.08
N GLN A 404 23.99 -3.81 38.09
CA GLN A 404 23.93 -4.62 36.87
C GLN A 404 22.89 -4.07 35.87
N GLU A 405 21.72 -3.65 36.35
CA GLU A 405 20.70 -3.01 35.50
C GLU A 405 21.21 -1.69 34.90
N ALA A 406 21.91 -0.86 35.68
CA ALA A 406 22.52 0.38 35.20
C ALA A 406 23.63 0.13 34.17
N GLU A 407 24.49 -0.87 34.38
CA GLU A 407 25.53 -1.27 33.43
C GLU A 407 24.91 -1.74 32.10
N ALA A 408 23.82 -2.51 32.14
CA ALA A 408 23.09 -2.92 30.94
C ALA A 408 22.46 -1.72 30.18
N ILE A 409 21.88 -0.75 30.90
CA ILE A 409 21.36 0.49 30.30
C ILE A 409 22.48 1.31 29.66
N LEU A 410 23.64 1.41 30.29
CA LEU A 410 24.79 2.12 29.73
C LEU A 410 25.29 1.49 28.43
N GLU A 411 25.32 0.15 28.37
CA GLU A 411 25.66 -0.57 27.14
C GLU A 411 24.63 -0.31 26.03
N GLU A 412 23.34 -0.32 26.38
CA GLU A 412 22.24 -0.02 25.46
C GLU A 412 22.34 1.41 24.89
N ILE A 413 22.57 2.41 25.74
CA ILE A 413 22.81 3.81 25.34
C ILE A 413 24.06 3.91 24.44
N SER A 414 25.16 3.26 24.83
CA SER A 414 26.39 3.27 24.03
C SER A 414 26.15 2.71 22.63
N ASN A 415 25.34 1.66 22.51
CA ASN A 415 24.97 1.11 21.21
C ASN A 415 24.06 2.06 20.42
N GLN A 416 23.05 2.69 21.05
CA GLN A 416 22.22 3.71 20.39
C GLN A 416 23.06 4.88 19.84
N GLU A 417 24.03 5.37 20.60
CA GLU A 417 24.93 6.44 20.16
C GLU A 417 25.78 6.03 18.95
N LYS A 418 26.27 4.77 18.90
CA LYS A 418 26.94 4.22 17.71
C LYS A 418 26.02 4.22 16.49
N HIS A 419 24.76 3.82 16.65
CA HIS A 419 23.81 3.79 15.54
C HIS A 419 23.41 5.21 15.07
N ARG A 420 23.27 6.18 15.97
CA ARG A 420 23.05 7.59 15.63
C ARG A 420 24.23 8.19 14.86
N LEU A 421 25.45 7.87 15.26
CA LEU A 421 26.66 8.24 14.52
C LEU A 421 26.66 7.60 13.12
N ALA A 422 26.29 6.31 13.02
CA ALA A 422 26.16 5.63 11.73
C ALA A 422 25.14 6.33 10.82
N GLU A 423 24.00 6.75 11.36
CA GLU A 423 22.98 7.50 10.61
C GLU A 423 23.52 8.85 10.12
N LEU A 424 24.23 9.60 10.96
CA LEU A 424 24.90 10.85 10.53
C LEU A 424 25.86 10.60 9.36
N VAL A 425 26.66 9.53 9.42
CA VAL A 425 27.58 9.15 8.33
C VAL A 425 26.82 8.79 7.05
N VAL A 426 25.70 8.06 7.15
CA VAL A 426 24.82 7.75 6.00
C VAL A 426 24.29 9.06 5.37
N LYS A 427 23.84 10.02 6.17
CA LYS A 427 23.37 11.33 5.66
C LYS A 427 24.49 12.10 4.97
N ARG A 428 25.69 12.13 5.54
CA ARG A 428 26.88 12.74 4.92
C ARG A 428 27.21 12.10 3.58
N HIS A 429 27.13 10.76 3.49
CA HIS A 429 27.33 10.02 2.24
C HIS A 429 26.31 10.41 1.17
N GLN A 430 25.02 10.46 1.53
CA GLN A 430 23.94 10.86 0.62
C GLN A 430 24.09 12.30 0.13
N LEU A 431 24.47 13.23 1.01
CA LEU A 431 24.76 14.62 0.65
C LEU A 431 25.92 14.71 -0.34
N LEU A 432 27.02 14.00 -0.12
CA LEU A 432 28.14 13.95 -1.06
C LEU A 432 27.74 13.34 -2.41
N GLN A 433 26.89 12.31 -2.42
CA GLN A 433 26.36 11.77 -3.67
C GLN A 433 25.56 12.83 -4.44
N MET A 434 24.70 13.57 -3.75
CA MET A 434 23.90 14.64 -4.36
C MET A 434 24.78 15.78 -4.87
N ALA A 435 25.75 16.23 -4.06
CA ALA A 435 26.72 17.24 -4.46
C ALA A 435 27.49 16.83 -5.72
N ASN A 436 27.96 15.58 -5.79
CA ASN A 436 28.65 15.03 -6.96
C ASN A 436 27.76 14.94 -8.20
N VAL A 437 26.45 14.79 -8.04
CA VAL A 437 25.48 14.83 -9.14
C VAL A 437 25.28 16.28 -9.61
N LEU A 438 25.13 17.23 -8.68
CA LEU A 438 25.00 18.65 -8.98
C LEU A 438 26.25 19.18 -9.71
N LEU A 439 27.45 18.74 -9.34
CA LEU A 439 28.68 19.17 -10.00
C LEU A 439 28.80 18.75 -11.48
N LYS A 440 28.07 17.72 -11.94
CA LYS A 440 28.21 17.15 -13.30
C LYS A 440 27.26 17.72 -14.34
N TYR A 441 26.42 18.69 -14.00
CA TYR A 441 25.56 19.36 -14.96
C TYR A 441 26.29 20.52 -15.64
N ASP A 442 26.77 20.26 -16.85
CA ASP A 442 26.98 21.30 -17.86
C ASP A 442 25.78 21.27 -18.80
N ASP A 443 24.95 22.31 -18.76
CA ASP A 443 24.10 22.68 -19.90
C ASP A 443 23.51 24.09 -19.71
N ASP A 444 23.75 24.93 -20.73
CA ASP A 444 23.30 26.31 -20.97
C ASP A 444 24.01 27.47 -20.24
N GLU A 445 24.34 28.49 -21.04
CA GLU A 445 24.97 29.74 -20.61
C GLU A 445 24.14 30.57 -19.62
N GLN A 446 22.81 30.38 -19.56
CA GLN A 446 21.92 31.09 -18.64
C GLN A 446 21.87 30.49 -17.21
N LYS A 447 22.54 29.35 -16.94
CA LYS A 447 22.52 28.68 -15.63
C LYS A 447 23.73 29.00 -14.72
N ARG A 448 24.59 29.96 -15.12
CA ARG A 448 25.87 30.30 -14.45
C ARG A 448 25.70 30.77 -12.99
N TYR A 449 24.81 31.72 -12.73
CA TYR A 449 24.55 32.29 -11.39
C TYR A 449 23.75 31.34 -10.46
N ARG A 450 22.96 30.42 -11.05
CA ARG A 450 22.15 29.47 -10.27
C ARG A 450 23.01 28.38 -9.63
N TYR A 451 24.22 28.15 -10.15
CA TYR A 451 25.07 27.05 -9.71
C TYR A 451 25.86 27.36 -8.43
N GLU A 452 26.57 28.51 -8.39
CA GLU A 452 27.27 28.99 -7.20
C GLU A 452 26.30 29.08 -6.03
N ARG A 453 25.16 29.71 -6.28
CA ARG A 453 24.04 29.80 -5.34
C ARG A 453 23.57 28.43 -4.83
N VAL A 454 23.45 27.42 -5.70
CA VAL A 454 22.99 26.08 -5.30
C VAL A 454 24.03 25.34 -4.46
N ILE A 455 25.33 25.47 -4.77
CA ILE A 455 26.40 24.85 -3.98
C ILE A 455 26.58 25.59 -2.65
N HIS A 456 26.51 26.92 -2.65
CA HIS A 456 26.49 27.73 -1.44
C HIS A 456 25.33 27.29 -0.55
N GLU A 457 24.08 27.30 -1.04
CA GLU A 457 22.90 26.89 -0.27
C GLU A 457 22.99 25.44 0.28
N LEU A 458 23.61 24.52 -0.47
CA LEU A 458 23.86 23.15 -0.01
C LEU A 458 24.84 23.12 1.18
N ILE A 459 25.86 23.98 1.16
CA ILE A 459 26.89 24.08 2.19
C ILE A 459 26.39 24.89 3.39
N CYS A 460 25.70 25.99 3.16
CA CYS A 460 25.17 26.88 4.16
C CYS A 460 24.04 27.73 3.54
N PRO A 461 22.83 27.78 4.14
CA PRO A 461 21.78 28.66 3.67
C PRO A 461 22.22 30.13 3.72
N MET A 462 21.87 30.89 2.68
CA MET A 462 22.29 32.28 2.53
C MET A 462 21.38 33.27 3.27
N GLY A 463 21.92 34.45 3.57
CA GLY A 463 21.18 35.57 4.12
C GLY A 463 20.91 35.46 5.61
N GLU A 464 21.67 34.64 6.32
CA GLU A 464 21.51 34.36 7.76
C GLU A 464 22.81 34.57 8.55
N ILE A 465 22.68 34.76 9.85
CA ILE A 465 23.78 34.75 10.82
C ILE A 465 23.56 33.54 11.73
N TYR A 466 24.62 32.80 11.99
CA TYR A 466 24.63 31.54 12.72
C TYR A 466 25.51 31.63 13.96
N ARG A 467 25.15 30.85 14.99
CA ARG A 467 25.92 30.71 16.23
C ARG A 467 26.33 29.26 16.49
N SER A 468 27.23 29.06 17.45
CA SER A 468 27.51 27.74 18.00
C SER A 468 26.21 27.04 18.45
N GLY A 469 25.95 25.85 17.90
CA GLY A 469 24.70 25.10 18.09
C GLY A 469 23.80 25.02 16.86
N ASP A 470 24.01 25.86 15.83
CA ASP A 470 23.26 25.79 14.56
C ASP A 470 23.74 24.67 13.61
N GLY A 471 24.53 23.72 14.11
CA GLY A 471 25.21 22.69 13.31
C GLY A 471 24.31 21.83 12.42
N ALA A 472 23.02 21.70 12.75
CA ALA A 472 22.03 20.98 11.94
C ALA A 472 21.58 21.74 10.68
N ARG A 473 21.89 23.04 10.57
CA ARG A 473 21.40 23.92 9.49
C ARG A 473 22.37 24.05 8.32
N HIS A 474 23.58 23.50 8.42
CA HIS A 474 24.63 23.68 7.42
C HIS A 474 25.53 22.44 7.27
N ASN A 475 26.25 22.37 6.15
CA ASN A 475 27.18 21.30 5.78
C ASN A 475 28.62 21.80 5.63
N LEU A 476 29.05 22.75 6.47
CA LEU A 476 30.41 23.31 6.48
C LEU A 476 31.53 22.26 6.56
N TRP A 477 31.26 21.10 7.16
CA TRP A 477 32.15 19.95 7.20
C TRP A 477 32.60 19.48 5.79
N MET A 478 31.86 19.82 4.73
CA MET A 478 32.25 19.55 3.34
C MET A 478 33.49 20.36 2.94
N ILE A 479 33.66 21.57 3.47
CA ILE A 479 34.86 22.38 3.26
C ILE A 479 35.93 21.95 4.25
N ASP A 480 35.61 22.05 5.54
CA ASP A 480 36.54 21.76 6.64
C ASP A 480 35.76 21.52 7.93
N ASP A 481 36.08 20.44 8.65
CA ASP A 481 35.43 20.12 9.93
C ASP A 481 35.73 21.16 11.03
N SER A 482 36.83 21.92 10.91
CA SER A 482 37.20 22.97 11.88
C SER A 482 36.27 24.20 11.85
N LEU A 483 35.53 24.43 10.75
CA LEU A 483 34.61 25.57 10.63
C LEU A 483 33.44 25.47 11.62
N ALA A 484 33.11 24.26 12.08
CA ALA A 484 32.10 24.06 13.13
C ALA A 484 32.56 24.56 14.51
N ALA A 485 33.85 24.89 14.69
CA ALA A 485 34.38 25.40 15.94
C ALA A 485 34.26 26.92 16.09
N TYR A 486 33.63 27.63 15.15
CA TYR A 486 33.39 29.07 15.23
C TYR A 486 32.07 29.37 15.96
N ASP A 487 32.11 30.37 16.85
CA ASP A 487 30.96 30.74 17.68
C ASP A 487 29.95 31.61 16.94
N LEU A 488 30.40 32.40 15.96
CA LEU A 488 29.56 33.27 15.15
C LEU A 488 30.03 33.25 13.70
N PHE A 489 29.12 33.05 12.75
CA PHE A 489 29.42 33.25 11.34
C PHE A 489 28.22 33.74 10.55
N ALA A 490 28.46 34.34 9.39
CA ALA A 490 27.41 34.90 8.55
C ALA A 490 27.56 34.41 7.11
N SER A 491 26.43 34.18 6.46
CA SER A 491 26.35 33.75 5.06
C SER A 491 25.63 34.79 4.22
N ASP A 492 26.26 35.27 3.15
CA ASP A 492 25.70 36.26 2.21
C ASP A 492 25.11 37.48 2.94
N LYS A 493 25.90 38.04 3.87
CA LYS A 493 25.51 39.20 4.68
C LYS A 493 26.43 40.37 4.38
N THR A 494 25.83 41.56 4.26
CA THR A 494 26.61 42.80 4.09
C THR A 494 27.52 43.01 5.29
N ILE A 495 28.76 43.48 5.06
CA ILE A 495 29.68 43.85 6.15
C ILE A 495 29.04 44.88 7.08
N LYS A 496 28.28 45.84 6.55
CA LYS A 496 27.46 46.79 7.32
C LYS A 496 26.50 46.12 8.31
N SER A 497 25.93 44.97 7.97
CA SER A 497 25.05 44.25 8.90
C SER A 497 25.79 43.54 10.04
N LEU A 498 27.10 43.34 9.90
CA LEU A 498 27.96 42.69 10.90
C LEU A 498 28.67 43.71 11.81
N SER A 499 28.94 44.91 11.28
CA SER A 499 29.53 46.02 12.02
C SER A 499 28.85 47.35 11.68
N GLN A 500 28.29 48.00 12.70
CA GLN A 500 27.66 49.33 12.58
C GLN A 500 28.65 50.44 12.21
N GLU A 501 29.96 50.18 12.34
CA GLU A 501 31.03 51.12 12.05
C GLU A 501 31.44 51.08 10.56
N SER A 502 30.96 50.09 9.80
CA SER A 502 31.22 49.94 8.37
C SER A 502 29.98 50.33 7.54
N GLU A 503 30.19 51.14 6.50
CA GLU A 503 29.16 51.46 5.50
C GLU A 503 29.20 50.51 4.28
N SER A 504 30.06 49.48 4.33
CA SER A 504 30.30 48.57 3.21
C SER A 504 29.10 47.66 2.95
N ARG A 505 28.62 47.70 1.70
CA ARG A 505 27.56 46.81 1.19
C ARG A 505 28.10 45.55 0.52
N LYS A 506 29.40 45.27 0.68
CA LYS A 506 30.00 44.02 0.19
C LYS A 506 29.46 42.85 1.01
N GLU A 507 29.20 41.74 0.34
CA GLU A 507 28.60 40.53 0.89
C GLU A 507 29.59 39.37 0.68
N PRO A 508 30.42 39.05 1.69
CA PRO A 508 31.20 37.82 1.68
C PRO A 508 30.28 36.61 1.67
N ASP A 509 30.63 35.56 0.92
CA ASP A 509 29.80 34.34 0.89
C ASP A 509 29.70 33.72 2.29
N LEU A 510 30.83 33.49 2.96
CA LEU A 510 30.85 33.13 4.37
C LEU A 510 31.96 33.87 5.13
N ILE A 511 31.66 34.31 6.34
CA ILE A 511 32.63 34.92 7.24
C ILE A 511 32.44 34.42 8.67
N PHE A 512 33.54 34.02 9.32
CA PHE A 512 33.55 33.37 10.62
C PHE A 512 34.37 34.15 11.65
N PHE A 513 33.83 34.24 12.86
CA PHE A 513 34.39 34.97 13.99
C PHE A 513 34.40 34.11 15.26
N ASN A 514 35.28 34.45 16.20
CA ASN A 514 35.33 33.88 17.55
C ASN A 514 35.44 32.33 17.56
N PRO A 515 36.59 31.77 17.17
CA PRO A 515 36.82 30.33 17.19
C PRO A 515 36.95 29.77 18.61
N LEU A 516 36.02 28.91 19.02
CA LEU A 516 35.84 28.37 20.38
C LEU A 516 37.03 27.57 20.93
N GLY A 517 37.99 27.17 20.10
CA GLY A 517 39.20 26.40 20.48
C GLY A 517 40.55 27.07 20.19
N PHE A 518 40.56 28.26 19.58
CA PHE A 518 41.80 28.94 19.16
C PHE A 518 42.04 30.28 19.87
N ARG A 519 41.13 30.67 20.78
CA ARG A 519 41.27 31.88 21.58
C ARG A 519 42.50 31.81 22.48
N ARG A 520 43.32 32.84 22.43
CA ARG A 520 44.39 33.08 23.39
C ARG A 520 44.19 34.46 24.00
N GLU A 521 44.19 34.53 25.33
CA GLU A 521 44.03 35.81 26.03
C GLU A 521 45.13 36.79 25.57
N GLY A 522 44.72 37.97 25.10
CA GLY A 522 45.62 39.03 24.65
C GLY A 522 46.10 38.95 23.19
N THR A 523 45.53 38.09 22.35
CA THR A 523 45.76 38.06 20.89
C THR A 523 44.48 38.33 20.11
N ASP A 524 44.62 38.87 18.90
CA ASP A 524 43.50 39.00 17.96
C ASP A 524 43.04 37.62 17.47
N ASP A 525 41.73 37.35 17.53
CA ASP A 525 41.15 36.08 17.08
C ASP A 525 41.15 35.97 15.54
N PRO A 526 41.45 34.79 14.96
CA PRO A 526 41.46 34.64 13.51
C PRO A 526 40.05 34.75 12.91
N VAL A 527 39.95 35.46 11.79
CA VAL A 527 38.73 35.57 10.99
C VAL A 527 38.87 34.70 9.75
N ALA A 528 37.92 33.79 9.53
CA ALA A 528 37.91 33.00 8.28
C ALA A 528 36.93 33.59 7.29
N ILE A 529 37.32 33.67 6.02
CA ILE A 529 36.48 34.13 4.90
C ILE A 529 36.47 33.02 3.85
N ILE A 530 35.29 32.61 3.42
CA ILE A 530 35.12 31.66 2.32
C ILE A 530 34.41 32.38 1.19
N GLU A 531 34.92 32.20 -0.03
CA GLU A 531 34.33 32.75 -1.24
C GLU A 531 34.20 31.63 -2.29
N PHE A 532 33.01 31.46 -2.83
CA PHE A 532 32.74 30.55 -3.93
C PHE A 532 32.85 31.30 -5.26
N LYS A 533 33.50 30.70 -6.25
CA LYS A 533 33.52 31.24 -7.61
C LYS A 533 33.43 30.15 -8.66
N ARG A 534 32.64 30.37 -9.70
CA ARG A 534 32.68 29.51 -10.90
C ARG A 534 33.39 30.23 -12.05
N PRO A 535 34.65 29.90 -12.40
CA PRO A 535 35.28 30.42 -13.60
C PRO A 535 34.75 29.70 -14.84
N GLY A 536 33.97 30.43 -15.63
CA GLY A 536 33.81 30.19 -17.06
C GLY A 536 34.60 31.24 -17.82
N ASP A 537 35.32 30.82 -18.84
CA ASP A 537 36.11 31.69 -19.72
C ASP A 537 35.23 32.69 -20.47
N GLU A 538 35.26 33.95 -20.01
CA GLU A 538 35.51 35.17 -20.80
C GLU A 538 35.39 36.38 -19.85
N LYS A 539 36.52 36.70 -19.19
CA LYS A 539 36.74 37.75 -18.17
C LYS A 539 36.16 37.42 -16.77
N PRO A 540 37.02 37.23 -15.75
CA PRO A 540 36.59 37.39 -14.37
C PRO A 540 36.08 38.83 -14.24
N SER A 541 34.81 39.06 -13.90
CA SER A 541 34.36 40.43 -13.65
C SER A 541 35.09 41.03 -12.43
N GLN A 542 35.59 40.19 -11.52
CA GLN A 542 36.50 40.54 -10.42
C GLN A 542 37.47 39.37 -10.11
N ASP A 543 38.70 39.70 -9.72
CA ASP A 543 39.71 38.75 -9.26
C ASP A 543 39.33 38.24 -7.85
N PRO A 544 39.13 36.92 -7.63
CA PRO A 544 38.68 36.39 -6.34
C PRO A 544 39.65 36.66 -5.20
N ILE A 545 40.95 36.74 -5.48
CA ILE A 545 41.95 37.08 -4.48
C ILE A 545 41.78 38.55 -4.07
N ALA A 546 41.66 39.44 -5.06
CA ALA A 546 41.44 40.86 -4.81
C ALA A 546 40.12 41.11 -4.07
N GLN A 547 39.07 40.33 -4.36
CA GLN A 547 37.77 40.43 -3.69
C GLN A 547 37.88 40.09 -2.20
N VAL A 548 38.50 38.95 -1.86
CA VAL A 548 38.68 38.55 -0.46
C VAL A 548 39.61 39.51 0.30
N LEU A 549 40.71 39.95 -0.30
CA LEU A 549 41.57 40.99 0.29
C LEU A 549 40.79 42.30 0.49
N GLY A 550 39.94 42.66 -0.47
CA GLY A 550 39.07 43.81 -0.39
C GLY A 550 37.93 43.69 0.62
N TYR A 551 37.65 42.49 1.16
CA TYR A 551 36.83 42.34 2.36
C TYR A 551 37.64 42.59 3.63
N ILE A 552 38.88 42.11 3.69
CA ILE A 552 39.79 42.36 4.81
C ILE A 552 39.99 43.86 5.02
N ASP A 553 40.22 44.61 3.94
CA ASP A 553 40.37 46.07 4.00
C ASP A 553 39.15 46.79 4.61
N GLU A 554 37.94 46.26 4.40
CA GLU A 554 36.68 46.84 4.90
C GLU A 554 36.34 46.39 6.32
N LEU A 555 36.93 45.27 6.76
CA LEU A 555 36.76 44.69 8.09
C LEU A 555 37.79 45.23 9.09
N ARG A 556 38.97 45.69 8.63
CA ARG A 556 39.99 46.26 9.51
C ARG A 556 39.47 47.51 10.22
N GLY A 557 39.63 47.53 11.54
CA GLY A 557 39.12 48.58 12.41
C GLY A 557 37.63 48.44 12.74
N ALA A 558 36.95 47.40 12.26
CA ALA A 558 35.54 47.16 12.53
C ALA A 558 35.34 46.34 13.81
N LYS A 559 34.37 46.73 14.62
CA LYS A 559 33.87 45.91 15.74
C LYS A 559 32.66 45.11 15.31
N VAL A 560 32.80 43.79 15.32
CA VAL A 560 31.72 42.85 14.99
C VAL A 560 30.87 42.64 16.24
N ARG A 561 29.56 42.78 16.07
CA ARG A 561 28.60 42.58 17.16
C ARG A 561 27.67 41.44 16.86
N ASP A 562 27.18 40.80 17.91
CA ASP A 562 26.11 39.81 17.78
C ASP A 562 24.71 40.45 17.75
N ILE A 563 23.69 39.60 17.66
CA ILE A 563 22.28 40.02 17.60
C ILE A 563 21.80 40.69 18.90
N ASP A 564 22.51 40.42 20.01
CA ASP A 564 22.23 40.95 21.34
C ASP A 564 23.03 42.25 21.62
N GLY A 565 23.85 42.70 20.65
CA GLY A 565 24.61 43.94 20.67
C GLY A 565 25.97 43.87 21.37
N GLY A 566 26.38 42.69 21.84
CA GLY A 566 27.69 42.42 22.44
C GLY A 566 28.79 42.41 21.38
N VAL A 567 29.99 42.89 21.72
CA VAL A 567 31.16 42.84 20.83
C VAL A 567 31.71 41.42 20.83
N VAL A 568 31.72 40.79 19.67
CA VAL A 568 32.17 39.40 19.46
C VAL A 568 33.61 39.33 18.97
N SER A 569 34.03 40.30 18.15
CA SER A 569 35.38 40.37 17.62
C SER A 569 35.77 41.83 17.39
N ASP A 570 36.99 42.20 17.79
CA ASP A 570 37.63 43.47 17.44
C ASP A 570 38.71 43.18 16.39
N ILE A 571 38.52 43.68 15.16
CA ILE A 571 39.38 43.34 14.02
C ILE A 571 40.47 44.40 13.90
N GLY A 572 41.63 44.11 14.51
CA GLY A 572 42.82 44.97 14.48
C GLY A 572 43.73 44.74 13.28
N GLU A 573 44.83 45.50 13.23
CA GLU A 573 45.86 45.37 12.18
C GLU A 573 46.61 44.03 12.24
N ASN A 574 46.66 43.39 13.42
CA ASN A 574 47.34 42.12 13.63
C ASN A 574 46.39 40.92 13.54
N THR A 575 45.09 41.13 13.31
CA THR A 575 44.11 40.05 13.16
C THR A 575 44.51 39.13 12.00
N PRO A 576 44.73 37.82 12.25
CA PRO A 576 45.03 36.87 11.20
C PRO A 576 43.77 36.50 10.42
N PHE A 577 43.90 36.41 9.09
CA PHE A 577 42.80 36.00 8.21
C PHE A 577 43.08 34.66 7.54
N GLU A 578 42.09 33.77 7.54
CA GLU A 578 42.11 32.52 6.78
C GLU A 578 41.12 32.60 5.63
N CYS A 579 41.63 32.69 4.41
CA CYS A 579 40.83 32.89 3.22
C CYS A 579 40.77 31.60 2.39
N VAL A 580 39.58 31.04 2.20
CA VAL A 580 39.34 29.87 1.36
C VAL A 580 38.53 30.26 0.13
N ILE A 581 39.12 30.14 -1.05
CA ILE A 581 38.42 30.36 -2.32
C ILE A 581 38.10 28.99 -2.92
N VAL A 582 36.82 28.69 -3.10
CA VAL A 582 36.37 27.44 -3.72
C VAL A 582 35.96 27.74 -5.16
N CYS A 583 36.74 27.29 -6.13
CA CYS A 583 36.48 27.63 -7.53
C CYS A 583 36.92 26.58 -8.55
N GLU A 584 36.33 26.55 -9.74
CA GLU A 584 36.89 25.70 -10.81
C GLU A 584 38.29 26.17 -11.22
N LEU A 585 39.15 25.24 -11.66
CA LEU A 585 40.52 25.56 -12.05
C LEU A 585 40.69 25.45 -13.56
N THR A 586 40.01 26.33 -14.29
CA THR A 586 40.16 26.48 -15.75
C THR A 586 41.59 26.91 -16.10
N GLY A 587 41.98 26.76 -17.38
CA GLY A 587 43.31 27.14 -17.84
C GLY A 587 43.63 28.63 -17.60
N THR A 588 42.64 29.50 -17.67
CA THR A 588 42.78 30.95 -17.38
C THR A 588 42.90 31.23 -15.89
N ALA A 589 42.06 30.61 -15.05
CA ALA A 589 42.12 30.75 -13.60
C ALA A 589 43.48 30.30 -13.05
N ARG A 590 44.02 29.19 -13.55
CA ARG A 590 45.36 28.70 -13.20
C ARG A 590 46.44 29.74 -13.51
N LYS A 591 46.46 30.29 -14.72
CA LYS A 591 47.42 31.34 -15.13
C LYS A 591 47.28 32.61 -14.30
N GLN A 592 46.08 32.95 -13.86
CA GLN A 592 45.83 34.10 -12.98
C GLN A 592 46.44 33.84 -11.60
N PHE A 593 46.19 32.67 -11.00
CA PHE A 593 46.71 32.34 -9.68
C PHE A 593 48.24 32.22 -9.65
N GLU A 594 48.84 31.61 -10.67
CA GLU A 594 50.30 31.53 -10.86
C GLU A 594 50.99 32.92 -10.87
N ARG A 595 50.26 33.98 -11.22
CA ARG A 595 50.75 35.37 -11.27
C ARG A 595 50.35 36.20 -10.06
N SER A 596 49.66 35.60 -9.09
CA SER A 596 49.09 36.27 -7.92
C SER A 596 49.89 35.94 -6.65
N ILE A 597 49.49 36.51 -5.51
CA ILE A 597 50.06 36.15 -4.20
C ILE A 597 49.80 34.67 -3.80
N ALA A 598 48.81 34.01 -4.42
CA ALA A 598 48.49 32.60 -4.22
C ALA A 598 49.05 31.73 -5.37
N GLN A 599 50.34 31.88 -5.67
CA GLN A 599 51.02 31.24 -6.80
C GLN A 599 51.46 29.78 -6.57
N ASN A 600 51.42 29.28 -5.33
CA ASN A 600 51.97 27.96 -5.04
C ASN A 600 50.91 26.88 -5.28
N PRO A 601 51.05 25.98 -6.25
CA PRO A 601 50.07 24.92 -6.48
C PRO A 601 50.12 23.88 -5.35
N THR A 602 48.97 23.26 -5.06
CA THR A 602 48.93 22.08 -4.19
C THR A 602 49.51 20.86 -4.91
N PRO A 603 50.06 19.86 -4.20
CA PRO A 603 50.69 18.69 -4.82
C PRO A 603 49.79 17.87 -5.75
N ASP A 604 48.47 17.92 -5.52
CA ASP A 604 47.46 17.24 -6.35
C ASP A 604 47.04 18.06 -7.59
N GLY A 605 47.56 19.28 -7.76
CA GLY A 605 47.24 20.18 -8.87
C GLY A 605 45.80 20.70 -8.86
N GLU A 606 45.05 20.49 -7.77
CA GLU A 606 43.63 20.83 -7.64
C GLU A 606 43.41 22.01 -6.67
N GLY A 607 44.44 22.82 -6.46
CA GLY A 607 44.40 24.01 -5.63
C GLY A 607 45.67 24.85 -5.71
N TYR A 608 45.64 26.01 -5.05
CA TYR A 608 46.77 26.91 -4.87
C TYR A 608 46.78 27.47 -3.45
N TYR A 609 47.91 27.99 -3.00
CA TYR A 609 48.01 28.69 -1.72
C TYR A 609 49.05 29.80 -1.74
N GLY A 610 48.89 30.73 -0.81
CA GLY A 610 49.78 31.86 -0.63
C GLY A 610 49.56 32.58 0.67
N TRP A 611 50.34 33.63 0.85
CA TRP A 611 50.31 34.47 2.04
C TRP A 611 50.44 35.94 1.66
N SER A 612 49.55 36.76 2.18
CA SER A 612 49.60 38.22 2.06
C SER A 612 50.09 38.82 3.36
N SER A 613 51.36 39.21 3.42
CA SER A 613 51.95 39.82 4.60
C SER A 613 51.28 41.15 4.98
N ARG A 614 50.86 41.95 3.99
CA ARG A 614 50.16 43.22 4.23
C ARG A 614 48.83 43.02 4.95
N HIS A 615 48.10 41.97 4.56
CA HIS A 615 46.76 41.70 5.08
C HIS A 615 46.76 40.70 6.26
N ASN A 616 47.93 40.18 6.66
CA ASN A 616 48.08 39.06 7.60
C ASN A 616 47.16 37.88 7.23
N ALA A 617 47.10 37.55 5.94
CA ALA A 617 46.09 36.66 5.39
C ALA A 617 46.71 35.44 4.70
N ARG A 618 46.30 34.24 5.13
CA ARG A 618 46.58 32.99 4.45
C ARG A 618 45.50 32.75 3.40
N ILE A 619 45.91 32.53 2.16
CA ILE A 619 44.98 32.28 1.05
C ILE A 619 45.13 30.85 0.59
N ARG A 620 44.02 30.13 0.52
CA ARG A 620 43.92 28.76 0.01
C ARG A 620 42.84 28.71 -1.05
N ILE A 621 43.20 28.27 -2.24
CA ILE A 621 42.31 28.07 -3.37
C ILE A 621 42.14 26.58 -3.55
N ILE A 622 40.90 26.09 -3.62
CA ILE A 622 40.59 24.67 -3.85
C ILE A 622 39.54 24.52 -4.93
N SER A 623 39.66 23.46 -5.74
CA SER A 623 38.61 23.14 -6.69
C SER A 623 37.35 22.59 -6.02
N PHE A 624 36.17 22.78 -6.61
CA PHE A 624 34.94 22.12 -6.15
C PHE A 624 35.12 20.59 -6.12
N LYS A 625 35.85 20.04 -7.10
CA LYS A 625 36.23 18.63 -7.14
C LYS A 625 37.12 18.25 -5.97
N LYS A 626 38.11 19.08 -5.62
CA LYS A 626 38.98 18.87 -4.44
C LYS A 626 38.19 18.92 -3.15
N MET A 627 37.30 19.90 -2.98
CA MET A 627 36.44 20.03 -1.81
C MET A 627 35.65 18.74 -1.56
N LEU A 628 34.92 18.24 -2.57
CA LEU A 628 34.16 16.99 -2.42
C LEU A 628 35.06 15.77 -2.21
N ARG A 629 36.19 15.69 -2.91
CA ARG A 629 37.13 14.57 -2.76
C ARG A 629 37.72 14.54 -1.35
N ASP A 630 38.14 15.68 -0.84
CA ASP A 630 38.75 15.78 0.48
C ASP A 630 37.68 15.51 1.57
N ALA A 631 36.43 15.96 1.39
CA ALA A 631 35.32 15.59 2.28
C ALA A 631 35.00 14.08 2.25
N GLU A 632 35.03 13.45 1.07
CA GLU A 632 34.88 12.01 0.91
C GLU A 632 36.02 11.26 1.63
N LEU A 633 37.27 11.68 1.43
CA LEU A 633 38.44 11.09 2.08
C LEU A 633 38.39 11.19 3.61
N ARG A 634 37.96 12.34 4.16
CA ARG A 634 37.79 12.53 5.62
C ARG A 634 36.77 11.56 6.22
N ASN A 635 35.76 11.16 5.45
CA ASN A 635 34.70 10.25 5.91
C ASN A 635 34.90 8.79 5.42
N GLN A 636 35.95 8.51 4.66
CA GLN A 636 36.15 7.21 3.99
C GLN A 636 36.19 6.04 4.98
N ALA A 637 36.89 6.18 6.10
CA ALA A 637 36.96 5.15 7.13
C ALA A 637 35.57 4.76 7.66
N PHE A 638 34.69 5.76 7.85
CA PHE A 638 33.30 5.52 8.28
C PHE A 638 32.45 4.91 7.16
N PHE A 639 32.65 5.33 5.91
CA PHE A 639 31.96 4.74 4.76
C PHE A 639 32.33 3.27 4.55
N ASP A 640 33.60 2.92 4.77
CA ASP A 640 34.07 1.54 4.67
C ASP A 640 33.53 0.68 5.81
N GLN A 641 33.50 1.21 7.03
CA GLN A 641 32.90 0.54 8.19
C GLN A 641 31.41 0.23 7.97
N LEU A 642 30.67 1.15 7.32
CA LEU A 642 29.25 1.00 6.99
C LEU A 642 29.00 0.39 5.60
N ARG A 643 30.05 0.02 4.86
CA ARG A 643 29.97 -0.57 3.51
C ARG A 643 29.18 0.27 2.49
N LEU A 644 29.20 1.59 2.62
CA LEU A 644 28.43 2.51 1.78
C LEU A 644 29.07 2.75 0.38
N GLY A 645 30.32 2.34 0.19
CA GLY A 645 31.09 2.57 -1.04
C GLY A 645 31.36 4.05 -1.33
N SER A 646 32.01 4.36 -2.46
CA SER A 646 32.36 5.74 -2.83
C SER A 646 31.16 6.56 -3.33
N PRO A 647 30.83 7.72 -2.71
CA PRO A 647 29.85 8.67 -3.22
C PRO A 647 30.09 9.07 -4.68
N SER A 648 31.33 9.36 -5.06
CA SER A 648 31.68 9.78 -6.42
C SER A 648 31.45 8.67 -7.46
N ALA A 649 31.68 7.41 -7.09
CA ALA A 649 31.40 6.24 -7.94
C ALA A 649 29.90 5.97 -8.06
N ALA A 650 29.15 6.05 -6.95
CA ALA A 650 27.70 5.92 -6.95
C ALA A 650 27.03 6.98 -7.84
N ALA A 651 27.47 8.24 -7.76
CA ALA A 651 27.01 9.32 -8.63
C ALA A 651 27.33 9.06 -10.12
N ARG A 652 28.51 8.51 -10.44
CA ARG A 652 28.86 8.10 -11.83
C ARG A 652 27.92 7.02 -12.36
N LYS A 653 27.66 5.98 -11.57
CA LYS A 653 26.75 4.88 -11.94
C LYS A 653 25.32 5.38 -12.18
N ARG A 654 24.81 6.27 -11.31
CA ARG A 654 23.49 6.91 -11.47
C ARG A 654 23.40 7.75 -12.75
N ALA A 655 24.43 8.56 -13.03
CA ALA A 655 24.48 9.37 -14.25
C ALA A 655 24.53 8.51 -15.52
N ALA A 656 25.31 7.43 -15.53
CA ALA A 656 25.38 6.48 -16.65
C ALA A 656 24.02 5.81 -16.92
N LYS A 657 23.36 5.28 -15.88
CA LYS A 657 22.03 4.66 -15.99
C LYS A 657 20.96 5.64 -16.50
N ARG A 658 21.07 6.92 -16.13
CA ARG A 658 20.17 7.98 -16.64
C ARG A 658 20.42 8.29 -18.10
N ARG A 659 21.69 8.36 -18.53
CA ARG A 659 22.05 8.53 -19.96
C ARG A 659 21.54 7.36 -20.80
N GLU A 660 21.70 6.13 -20.33
CA GLU A 660 21.15 4.93 -20.98
C GLU A 660 19.63 4.98 -21.14
N LYS A 661 18.90 5.40 -20.09
CA LYS A 661 17.44 5.60 -20.14
C LYS A 661 17.02 6.68 -21.13
N LEU A 662 17.75 7.80 -21.19
CA LEU A 662 17.48 8.88 -22.16
C LEU A 662 17.75 8.42 -23.60
N THR A 663 18.82 7.68 -23.83
CA THR A 663 19.13 7.10 -25.16
C THR A 663 18.11 6.05 -25.59
N THR A 664 17.60 5.22 -24.67
CA THR A 664 16.53 4.24 -24.98
C THR A 664 15.17 4.91 -25.20
N ALA A 665 14.86 6.00 -24.49
CA ALA A 665 13.66 6.80 -24.70
C ALA A 665 13.69 7.51 -26.08
N SER A 666 14.83 8.11 -26.47
CA SER A 666 15.02 8.69 -27.82
C SER A 666 15.01 7.65 -28.94
N ALA A 667 15.52 6.44 -28.70
CA ALA A 667 15.48 5.35 -29.68
C ALA A 667 14.04 4.84 -29.92
N LYS A 668 13.18 4.84 -28.90
CA LYS A 668 11.75 4.51 -29.04
C LYS A 668 10.96 5.58 -29.78
N THR A 669 11.29 6.86 -29.61
CA THR A 669 10.61 7.97 -30.30
C THR A 669 11.01 8.10 -31.78
N ASN A 670 12.24 7.69 -32.15
CA ASN A 670 12.68 7.65 -33.54
C ASN A 670 12.30 6.36 -34.30
N GLY A 671 11.69 5.38 -33.63
CA GLY A 671 11.19 4.14 -34.24
C GLY A 671 9.71 4.17 -34.62
N GLU A 672 9.01 5.28 -34.35
CA GLU A 672 7.58 5.50 -34.68
C GLU A 672 7.38 6.58 -35.77
N ASN A 673 8.43 6.97 -36.50
CA ASN A 673 8.35 7.85 -37.67
C ASN A 673 8.65 7.10 -38.97
#